data_AF-A0A8S1M5B2-F1
#
_entry.id   AF-A0A8S1M5B2-F1
#
_cell.length_a   1.000
_cell.length_b   1.000
_cell.length_c   1.000
_cell.angle_alpha   90.00
_cell.angle_beta   90.00
_cell.angle_gamma   90.00
#
_symmetry.space_group_name_H-M   'P 1'
#
loop_
_entity.id
_entity.type
_entity.pdbx_description
1 polymer ?
#
loop_
_entity_poly.entity_id
_entity_poly.type
_entity_poly.pdbx_seq_one_letter_code
_entity_poly.pdbx_strand_id
1 'polypeptide(L)'
;MQVSDQQTEQLLMTATLKNGQLEFYTSDQYDENMIPPYYQIAEQHQLASKVGIPKPYKEGEIVNICPCCKQQIHKIQIDFQRDEMAFSFLGSGYPLYFNFIKCCLMIVGVLFLTSGQYQLVSNLTSNDCEDLVIQVQHRYKEIQKQDSWSEQVHNYCLNDWIARSSLANKRFQTILTELPHYFNFSSVIFILIIIFFFRKSQLIIDNDCDIKENTPSDYTLIVKDIPKECRQQQLKEFFENQFNVEVMEIDYIFYANTLKELERELDVIVKLQKQALKNNENDLIMNLNEQKKQKQDQIKTEAQRIQQDYELFSGTAFLSFKYEDHKQMILKSSSYRTQQVISNIFFGCIIQEAKSLELNNTFIKVEQAPEPGDVIWDNIVHNDNRRFWVRLLGFTFSQIVIALFLITLLELAKIQALDASNVPATLVDVQTDQGVVQVSLPSQQKSKNMGSIIAALLTTFINSFVVGRLSNFLVGFESYETYSLYTVSLASKLSLMLFVNSAIIAFLASTIYTRNLFGPGGLIYTETYFFMTNAIIPPIVTLVDPNRIIKQLKLWWIKKFNQVVTQKELNDLYEHSEHLIELKYADIMKTLFITFFYTPLTPAGYITSFVGLALYYCAEKYVICNRMSVKHTPSIQLSILMTEMMEYLPIIYAAGYLIFNYQITGTTSYWAIASILVSFLSSVLPMQYFVESLFQQEEQDETTSFNEAKVNFSTSYSLQNPVNKYNNKPLETIQSQIKSKSQSQI
;
A
#
# COMPACT_ATOMS: atom_id res chain seq x y z
N MET A 1 28.43 28.96 -17.42
CA MET A 1 27.62 30.17 -17.14
C MET A 1 27.65 30.42 -15.65
N GLN A 2 28.40 31.44 -15.20
CA GLN A 2 28.30 31.94 -13.83
C GLN A 2 27.14 32.94 -13.81
N VAL A 3 25.98 32.48 -13.36
CA VAL A 3 24.85 33.35 -13.02
C VAL A 3 25.26 34.06 -11.73
N SER A 4 25.26 35.40 -11.73
CA SER A 4 25.66 36.21 -10.58
C SER A 4 24.71 36.00 -9.40
N ASP A 5 25.23 35.92 -8.17
CA ASP A 5 24.45 35.70 -6.93
C ASP A 5 23.26 36.67 -6.76
N GLN A 6 23.30 37.86 -7.38
CA GLN A 6 22.19 38.83 -7.37
C GLN A 6 20.93 38.41 -8.16
N GLN A 7 21.03 37.52 -9.15
CA GLN A 7 19.83 36.95 -9.81
C GLN A 7 19.16 35.88 -8.95
N THR A 8 19.85 35.39 -7.91
CA THR A 8 19.37 34.30 -7.04
C THR A 8 18.34 34.77 -6.02
N GLU A 9 18.44 36.02 -5.54
CA GLU A 9 17.43 36.59 -4.63
C GLU A 9 16.09 36.88 -5.33
N GLN A 10 16.07 37.03 -6.66
CA GLN A 10 14.87 37.38 -7.42
C GLN A 10 13.91 36.22 -7.69
N LEU A 11 14.26 34.97 -7.36
CA LEU A 11 13.47 33.78 -7.70
C LEU A 11 12.78 33.12 -6.48
N LEU A 12 12.93 33.69 -5.29
CA LEU A 12 12.30 33.16 -4.07
C LEU A 12 10.87 33.70 -3.93
N MET A 13 9.91 32.78 -3.87
CA MET A 13 8.57 33.10 -3.43
C MET A 13 8.56 33.14 -1.90
N THR A 14 8.03 34.22 -1.34
CA THR A 14 7.91 34.39 0.11
C THR A 14 6.45 34.53 0.50
N ALA A 15 6.12 34.10 1.71
CA ALA A 15 4.85 34.42 2.33
C ALA A 15 5.03 35.05 3.70
N THR A 16 4.13 35.97 4.04
CA THR A 16 4.04 36.57 5.38
C THR A 16 2.61 36.48 5.88
N LEU A 17 2.45 36.18 7.16
CA LEU A 17 1.17 36.37 7.83
C LEU A 17 1.02 37.85 8.22
N LYS A 18 -0.01 38.51 7.69
CA LYS A 18 -0.41 39.87 8.07
C LYS A 18 -1.89 39.90 8.41
N ASN A 19 -2.24 40.36 9.61
CA ASN A 19 -3.59 40.42 10.15
C ASN A 19 -4.33 39.06 10.07
N GLY A 20 -3.61 37.96 10.33
CA GLY A 20 -4.17 36.61 10.21
C GLY A 20 -4.56 36.22 8.77
N GLN A 21 -3.89 36.79 7.77
CA GLN A 21 -4.01 36.43 6.36
C GLN A 21 -2.63 36.16 5.77
N LEU A 22 -2.52 35.08 5.00
CA LEU A 22 -1.30 34.75 4.28
C LEU A 22 -1.21 35.58 3.00
N GLU A 23 -0.26 36.50 2.98
CA GLU A 23 0.11 37.25 1.79
C GLU A 23 1.30 36.56 1.11
N PHE A 24 1.14 36.21 -0.17
CA PHE A 24 2.22 35.67 -0.99
C PHE A 24 2.83 36.79 -1.83
N TYR A 25 4.14 36.96 -1.76
CA TYR A 25 4.89 37.86 -2.62
C TYR A 25 5.58 37.02 -3.70
N THR A 26 5.10 37.19 -4.94
CA THR A 26 5.62 36.47 -6.10
C THR A 26 6.71 37.29 -6.81
N SER A 27 7.78 36.62 -7.22
CA SER A 27 8.41 36.96 -8.49
C SER A 27 7.47 36.45 -9.58
N ASP A 28 6.92 37.33 -10.41
CA ASP A 28 5.94 36.95 -11.42
C ASP A 28 6.47 35.81 -12.34
N GLN A 29 5.62 34.79 -12.50
CA GLN A 29 5.65 33.70 -13.50
C GLN A 29 6.62 32.52 -13.27
N TYR A 30 6.24 31.61 -12.36
CA TYR A 30 6.65 30.20 -12.50
C TYR A 30 5.91 29.56 -13.69
N ASP A 31 6.64 29.02 -14.66
CA ASP A 31 6.10 28.22 -15.77
C ASP A 31 6.62 26.77 -15.67
N GLU A 32 5.71 25.81 -15.44
CA GLU A 32 6.00 24.36 -15.41
C GLU A 32 6.69 23.88 -16.70
N ASN A 33 6.33 24.50 -17.82
CA ASN A 33 6.80 24.17 -19.16
C ASN A 33 7.96 25.07 -19.62
N MET A 34 8.65 25.73 -18.68
CA MET A 34 9.80 26.57 -18.99
C MET A 34 10.98 25.74 -19.50
N ILE A 35 11.65 26.25 -20.53
CA ILE A 35 12.86 25.68 -21.13
C ILE A 35 13.80 26.83 -21.52
N PRO A 36 15.09 26.84 -21.10
CA PRO A 36 15.72 25.88 -20.19
C PRO A 36 15.17 25.99 -18.75
N PRO A 37 15.28 24.93 -17.94
CA PRO A 37 14.79 24.92 -16.58
C PRO A 37 15.77 25.61 -15.62
N TYR A 38 15.25 26.12 -14.51
CA TYR A 38 16.02 26.60 -13.36
C TYR A 38 16.27 25.47 -12.36
N TYR A 39 17.55 25.08 -12.23
CA TYR A 39 18.00 24.07 -11.28
C TYR A 39 17.78 24.48 -9.82
N GLN A 40 17.93 25.76 -9.50
CA GLN A 40 17.71 26.28 -8.14
C GLN A 40 16.25 26.08 -7.69
N ILE A 41 15.27 26.28 -8.57
CA ILE A 41 13.85 26.02 -8.27
C ILE A 41 13.63 24.52 -8.01
N ALA A 42 14.30 23.65 -8.78
CA ALA A 42 14.21 22.21 -8.58
C ALA A 42 14.86 21.75 -7.26
N GLU A 43 15.97 22.36 -6.85
CA GLU A 43 16.60 22.11 -5.54
C GLU A 43 15.72 22.62 -4.38
N GLN A 44 15.11 23.80 -4.53
CA GLN A 44 14.12 24.30 -3.56
C GLN A 44 12.89 23.39 -3.49
N HIS A 45 12.41 22.88 -4.64
CA HIS A 45 11.33 21.91 -4.70
C HIS A 45 11.70 20.59 -4.00
N GLN A 46 12.94 20.12 -4.15
CA GLN A 46 13.43 18.94 -3.42
C GLN A 46 13.37 19.15 -1.89
N LEU A 47 13.84 20.30 -1.42
CA LEU A 47 13.79 20.64 0.01
C LEU A 47 12.35 20.80 0.51
N ALA A 48 11.50 21.44 -0.29
CA ALA A 48 10.09 21.64 0.04
C ALA A 48 9.29 20.32 0.03
N SER A 49 9.55 19.40 -0.91
CA SER A 49 8.86 18.11 -1.01
C SER A 49 9.28 17.10 0.07
N LYS A 50 10.45 17.30 0.70
CA LYS A 50 10.93 16.44 1.78
C LYS A 50 9.94 16.45 2.95
N VAL A 51 9.70 15.28 3.54
CA VAL A 51 8.89 15.14 4.76
C VAL A 51 9.49 15.98 5.90
N GLY A 52 8.61 16.71 6.60
CA GLY A 52 8.95 17.52 7.75
C GLY A 52 7.76 18.37 8.19
N ILE A 53 7.78 18.78 9.45
CA ILE A 53 6.71 19.58 10.05
C ILE A 53 6.90 21.03 9.57
N PRO A 54 5.89 21.64 8.91
CA PRO A 54 5.97 23.04 8.52
C PRO A 54 6.06 23.91 9.78
N LYS A 55 6.86 24.98 9.72
CA LYS A 55 6.91 25.95 10.81
C LYS A 55 5.59 26.74 10.82
N PRO A 56 4.95 26.95 11.98
CA PRO A 56 3.77 27.80 12.04
C PRO A 56 4.15 29.20 11.58
N TYR A 57 3.29 29.82 10.77
CA TYR A 57 3.50 31.20 10.35
C TYR A 57 3.35 32.13 11.55
N LYS A 58 4.37 32.95 11.81
CA LYS A 58 4.29 34.02 12.80
C LYS A 58 3.99 35.35 12.11
N GLU A 59 3.23 36.20 12.77
CA GLU A 59 2.87 37.53 12.28
C GLU A 59 4.15 38.33 11.92
N GLY A 60 4.23 38.79 10.67
CA GLY A 60 5.38 39.52 10.13
C GLY A 60 6.63 38.69 9.79
N GLU A 61 6.64 37.37 10.04
CA GLU A 61 7.77 36.50 9.65
C GLU A 61 7.67 36.15 8.15
N ILE A 62 8.79 36.34 7.43
CA ILE A 62 8.90 35.99 6.01
C ILE A 62 9.34 34.52 5.92
N VAL A 63 8.49 33.69 5.34
CA VAL A 63 8.75 32.26 5.13
C VAL A 63 8.97 32.00 3.65
N ASN A 64 10.07 31.31 3.32
CA ASN A 64 10.40 30.91 1.96
C ASN A 64 9.56 29.70 1.53
N ILE A 65 8.92 29.80 0.37
CA ILE A 65 7.98 28.82 -0.17
C ILE A 65 8.42 28.40 -1.58
N CYS A 66 8.24 27.13 -1.96
CA CYS A 66 8.49 26.76 -3.35
C CYS A 66 7.47 27.44 -4.28
N PRO A 67 7.91 28.12 -5.35
CA PRO A 67 6.98 28.68 -6.33
C PRO A 67 6.14 27.60 -7.05
N CYS A 68 6.62 26.35 -7.03
CA CYS A 68 6.04 25.21 -7.69
C CYS A 68 4.83 24.59 -6.94
N CYS A 69 5.04 24.14 -5.71
CA CYS A 69 4.09 23.37 -4.90
C CYS A 69 3.53 24.18 -3.73
N LYS A 70 4.00 25.42 -3.55
CA LYS A 70 3.60 26.33 -2.47
C LYS A 70 3.84 25.79 -1.06
N GLN A 71 4.71 24.79 -0.91
CA GLN A 71 5.13 24.27 0.39
C GLN A 71 6.34 25.03 0.93
N GLN A 72 6.47 25.12 2.25
CA GLN A 72 7.63 25.72 2.91
C GLN A 72 8.91 24.95 2.57
N ILE A 73 9.98 25.67 2.21
CA ILE A 73 11.27 25.08 1.86
C ILE A 73 11.99 24.55 3.11
N HIS A 74 11.85 25.25 4.23
CA HIS A 74 12.52 24.91 5.49
C HIS A 74 11.55 24.33 6.51
N LYS A 75 11.45 22.99 6.53
CA LYS A 75 10.61 22.23 7.49
C LYS A 75 11.45 21.71 8.66
N ILE A 76 10.81 21.54 9.83
CA ILE A 76 11.42 20.90 11.00
C ILE A 76 11.50 19.40 10.71
N GLN A 77 12.70 18.83 10.79
CA GLN A 77 12.93 17.40 10.57
C GLN A 77 12.51 16.61 11.81
N ILE A 78 11.97 15.42 11.60
CA ILE A 78 11.50 14.53 12.67
C ILE A 78 12.64 13.61 13.08
N ASP A 79 12.92 13.57 14.38
CA ASP A 79 13.91 12.65 14.92
C ASP A 79 13.44 11.20 14.78
N PHE A 80 14.36 10.31 14.40
CA PHE A 80 14.09 8.88 14.26
C PHE A 80 13.51 8.23 15.53
N GLN A 81 13.82 8.77 16.71
CA GLN A 81 13.38 8.24 18.00
C GLN A 81 12.02 8.78 18.48
N ARG A 82 11.40 9.73 17.76
CA ARG A 82 10.09 10.26 18.13
C ARG A 82 9.01 9.18 18.08
N ASP A 83 7.93 9.44 18.82
CA ASP A 83 6.73 8.62 18.86
C ASP A 83 5.99 8.63 17.51
N GLU A 84 5.08 7.66 17.34
CA GLU A 84 4.30 7.52 16.10
C GLU A 84 3.40 8.72 15.85
N MET A 85 2.92 9.38 16.92
CA MET A 85 2.08 10.56 16.84
C MET A 85 2.82 11.77 16.25
N ALA A 86 4.16 11.78 16.24
CA ALA A 86 4.92 12.81 15.54
C ALA A 86 4.67 12.84 14.03
N PHE A 87 4.07 11.78 13.45
CA PHE A 87 3.66 11.71 12.05
C PHE A 87 2.21 12.12 11.80
N SER A 88 1.45 12.57 12.82
CA SER A 88 0.03 12.89 12.66
C SER A 88 -0.22 14.01 11.64
N PHE A 89 0.72 14.94 11.45
CA PHE A 89 0.64 16.00 10.44
C PHE A 89 0.67 15.49 8.98
N LEU A 90 0.90 14.18 8.76
CA LEU A 90 0.78 13.51 7.46
C LEU A 90 -0.58 12.80 7.30
N GLY A 91 -1.51 13.01 8.24
CA GLY A 91 -2.76 12.27 8.40
C GLY A 91 -2.64 11.05 9.32
N SER A 92 -3.79 10.50 9.74
CA SER A 92 -3.86 9.37 10.69
C SER A 92 -3.26 8.06 10.15
N GLY A 93 -3.17 7.89 8.83
CA GLY A 93 -2.65 6.67 8.20
C GLY A 93 -1.20 6.32 8.57
N TYR A 94 -0.31 7.30 8.78
CA TYR A 94 1.10 7.05 9.10
C TYR A 94 1.33 6.62 10.56
N PRO A 95 0.79 7.30 11.59
CA PRO A 95 0.82 6.81 12.96
C PRO A 95 0.26 5.39 13.08
N LEU A 96 -0.88 5.13 12.42
CA LEU A 96 -1.53 3.82 12.42
C LEU A 96 -0.67 2.74 11.74
N TYR A 97 0.03 3.07 10.66
CA TYR A 97 0.95 2.14 9.99
C TYR A 97 2.15 1.73 10.86
N PHE A 98 2.79 2.67 11.56
CA PHE A 98 3.88 2.30 12.47
C PHE A 98 3.38 1.53 13.69
N ASN A 99 2.19 1.87 14.20
CA ASN A 99 1.54 1.07 15.25
C ASN A 99 1.22 -0.35 14.75
N PHE A 100 0.76 -0.47 13.51
CA PHE A 100 0.48 -1.75 12.87
C PHE A 100 1.73 -2.64 12.82
N ILE A 101 2.89 -2.12 12.40
CA ILE A 101 4.14 -2.91 12.39
C ILE A 101 4.52 -3.37 13.81
N LYS A 102 4.37 -2.52 14.82
CA LYS A 102 4.62 -2.90 16.23
C LYS A 102 3.70 -4.04 16.67
N CYS A 103 2.42 -3.99 16.31
CA CYS A 103 1.48 -5.08 16.57
C CYS A 103 1.92 -6.36 15.88
N CYS A 104 2.33 -6.28 14.61
CA CYS A 104 2.83 -7.43 13.85
C CYS A 104 4.05 -8.08 14.54
N LEU A 105 5.00 -7.28 15.02
CA LEU A 105 6.14 -7.75 15.81
C LEU A 105 5.71 -8.42 17.11
N MET A 106 4.76 -7.83 17.83
CA MET A 106 4.21 -8.40 19.05
C MET A 106 3.50 -9.73 18.79
N ILE A 107 2.70 -9.83 17.73
CA ILE A 107 2.00 -11.05 17.31
C ILE A 107 3.01 -12.17 17.00
N VAL A 108 4.02 -11.89 16.17
CA VAL A 108 5.06 -12.88 15.82
C VAL A 108 5.87 -13.28 17.06
N GLY A 109 6.21 -12.33 17.92
CA GLY A 109 6.92 -12.58 19.18
C GLY A 109 6.12 -13.47 20.15
N VAL A 110 4.83 -13.19 20.33
CA VAL A 110 3.95 -14.01 21.17
C VAL A 110 3.79 -15.40 20.59
N LEU A 111 3.59 -15.53 19.28
CA LEU A 111 3.49 -16.82 18.60
C LEU A 111 4.75 -17.68 18.79
N PHE A 112 5.93 -17.04 18.74
CA PHE A 112 7.19 -17.68 19.08
C PHE A 112 7.24 -18.15 20.53
N LEU A 113 6.84 -17.30 21.49
CA LEU A 113 6.85 -17.64 22.92
C LEU A 113 5.83 -18.75 23.29
N THR A 114 4.64 -18.75 22.69
CA THR A 114 3.59 -19.70 23.04
C THR A 114 3.78 -21.07 22.38
N SER A 115 4.21 -21.09 21.11
CA SER A 115 4.34 -22.34 20.34
C SER A 115 5.69 -22.53 19.66
N GLY A 116 6.28 -21.46 19.14
CA GLY A 116 7.47 -21.56 18.29
C GLY A 116 8.72 -22.07 19.01
N GLN A 117 8.95 -21.64 20.26
CA GLN A 117 10.09 -22.09 21.06
C GLN A 117 10.03 -23.59 21.33
N TYR A 118 8.85 -24.12 21.69
CA TYR A 118 8.68 -25.56 21.91
C TYR A 118 8.88 -26.33 20.61
N GLN A 119 8.29 -25.87 19.51
CA GLN A 119 8.45 -26.53 18.21
C GLN A 119 9.92 -26.54 17.76
N LEU A 120 10.64 -25.43 17.90
CA LEU A 120 12.05 -25.34 17.54
C LEU A 120 12.92 -26.23 18.42
N VAL A 121 12.77 -26.18 19.75
CA VAL A 121 13.54 -27.00 20.68
C VAL A 121 13.26 -28.49 20.46
N SER A 122 12.00 -28.89 20.38
CA SER A 122 11.62 -30.29 20.14
C SER A 122 12.14 -30.83 18.80
N ASN A 123 12.15 -30.01 17.75
CA ASN A 123 12.75 -30.39 16.47
C ASN A 123 14.27 -30.60 16.61
N LEU A 124 14.98 -29.68 17.27
CA LEU A 124 16.44 -29.74 17.45
C LEU A 124 16.90 -30.89 18.35
N THR A 125 16.09 -31.29 19.32
CA THR A 125 16.41 -32.40 20.25
C THR A 125 16.13 -33.79 19.69
N SER A 126 15.34 -33.88 18.63
CA SER A 126 14.97 -35.14 18.00
C SER A 126 16.05 -35.64 17.03
N ASN A 127 16.07 -36.93 16.71
CA ASN A 127 17.08 -37.56 15.85
C ASN A 127 16.47 -38.36 14.68
N ASP A 128 15.18 -38.16 14.37
CA ASP A 128 14.47 -39.01 13.39
C ASP A 128 15.09 -38.96 12.00
N CYS A 129 15.67 -37.81 11.60
CA CYS A 129 16.34 -37.70 10.31
C CYS A 129 17.64 -38.54 10.26
N GLU A 130 18.34 -38.66 11.39
CA GLU A 130 19.56 -39.46 11.49
C GLU A 130 19.24 -40.96 11.52
N ASP A 131 18.25 -41.35 12.33
CA ASP A 131 17.79 -42.73 12.44
C ASP A 131 17.23 -43.24 11.09
N LEU A 132 16.52 -42.39 10.35
CA LEU A 132 16.01 -42.74 9.03
C LEU A 132 17.13 -43.02 8.03
N VAL A 133 18.20 -42.22 8.03
CA VAL A 133 19.35 -42.45 7.14
C VAL A 133 19.96 -43.82 7.41
N ILE A 134 20.10 -44.19 8.69
CA ILE A 134 20.57 -45.52 9.11
C ILE A 134 19.60 -46.61 8.64
N GLN A 135 18.29 -46.45 8.85
CA GLN A 135 17.28 -47.42 8.43
C GLN A 135 17.24 -47.64 6.91
N VAL A 136 17.32 -46.56 6.12
CA VAL A 136 17.40 -46.64 4.65
C VAL A 136 18.67 -47.37 4.23
N GLN A 137 19.80 -47.10 4.88
CA GLN A 137 21.07 -47.80 4.63
C GLN A 137 20.97 -49.30 4.94
N HIS A 138 20.21 -49.69 5.97
CA HIS A 138 19.94 -51.09 6.26
C HIS A 138 18.95 -51.74 5.26
N ARG A 139 17.82 -51.10 4.93
CA ARG A 139 16.86 -51.63 3.94
C ARG A 139 17.42 -51.73 2.53
N TYR A 140 18.32 -50.83 2.15
CA TYR A 140 19.03 -50.91 0.88
C TYR A 140 19.78 -52.25 0.72
N LYS A 141 20.31 -52.80 1.82
CA LYS A 141 20.96 -54.13 1.82
C LYS A 141 19.97 -55.28 1.56
N GLU A 142 18.70 -55.12 1.91
CA GLU A 142 17.68 -56.17 1.76
C GLU A 142 17.01 -56.15 0.38
N ILE A 143 16.79 -54.95 -0.19
CA ILE A 143 15.95 -54.76 -1.38
C ILE A 143 16.78 -54.71 -2.68
N GLN A 144 18.10 -54.98 -2.64
CA GLN A 144 18.90 -55.24 -3.85
C GLN A 144 18.43 -56.49 -4.65
N LYS A 145 17.32 -57.12 -4.25
CA LYS A 145 16.66 -58.27 -4.90
C LYS A 145 15.35 -57.92 -5.63
N GLN A 146 14.88 -56.66 -5.65
CA GLN A 146 13.56 -56.34 -6.21
C GLN A 146 13.51 -54.96 -6.91
N ASP A 147 13.13 -54.96 -8.19
CA ASP A 147 13.21 -53.82 -9.14
C ASP A 147 12.20 -52.66 -8.92
N SER A 148 11.45 -52.61 -7.82
CA SER A 148 10.34 -51.65 -7.62
C SER A 148 10.64 -50.54 -6.60
N TRP A 149 11.78 -49.86 -6.70
CA TRP A 149 12.27 -48.90 -5.70
C TRP A 149 11.84 -47.43 -5.88
N SER A 150 11.18 -47.06 -6.98
CA SER A 150 11.10 -45.65 -7.38
C SER A 150 10.14 -44.78 -6.55
N GLU A 151 9.16 -45.33 -5.83
CA GLU A 151 8.10 -44.50 -5.21
C GLU A 151 8.31 -44.15 -3.72
N GLN A 152 9.14 -44.90 -2.98
CA GLN A 152 9.33 -44.69 -1.52
C GLN A 152 10.57 -43.87 -1.13
N VAL A 153 11.44 -43.51 -2.08
CA VAL A 153 12.71 -42.80 -1.80
C VAL A 153 12.53 -41.28 -1.67
N HIS A 154 11.38 -40.71 -2.03
CA HIS A 154 11.26 -39.25 -2.14
C HIS A 154 11.04 -38.47 -0.83
N ASN A 155 11.04 -39.13 0.34
CA ASN A 155 10.82 -38.49 1.64
C ASN A 155 11.91 -38.81 2.69
N TYR A 156 13.17 -38.99 2.28
CA TYR A 156 14.28 -38.97 3.24
C TYR A 156 14.71 -37.53 3.56
N CYS A 157 15.04 -37.31 4.82
CA CYS A 157 15.49 -36.04 5.34
C CYS A 157 17.03 -35.97 5.31
N LEU A 158 17.62 -34.82 4.96
CA LEU A 158 19.07 -34.64 5.12
C LEU A 158 19.40 -34.32 6.58
N ASN A 159 20.55 -34.77 7.09
CA ASN A 159 21.00 -34.41 8.44
C ASN A 159 21.67 -33.02 8.42
N ASP A 160 20.92 -31.98 8.08
CA ASP A 160 21.40 -30.60 8.09
C ASP A 160 20.60 -29.71 9.03
N TRP A 161 21.05 -28.47 9.22
CA TRP A 161 20.43 -27.58 10.21
C TRP A 161 18.99 -27.18 9.83
N ILE A 162 18.65 -27.13 8.53
CA ILE A 162 17.29 -26.79 8.05
C ILE A 162 16.35 -27.93 8.43
N ALA A 163 16.72 -29.15 8.03
CA ALA A 163 16.01 -30.36 8.39
C ALA A 163 15.88 -30.53 9.91
N ARG A 164 16.97 -30.38 10.67
CA ARG A 164 16.99 -30.50 12.15
C ARG A 164 16.09 -29.48 12.84
N SER A 165 16.00 -28.26 12.31
CA SER A 165 15.14 -27.22 12.88
C SER A 165 13.69 -27.32 12.41
N SER A 166 13.38 -28.16 11.42
CA SER A 166 12.05 -28.36 10.86
C SER A 166 11.30 -29.54 11.47
N LEU A 167 10.01 -29.62 11.16
CA LEU A 167 9.13 -30.72 11.57
C LEU A 167 9.61 -32.10 11.06
N ALA A 168 10.47 -32.14 10.03
CA ALA A 168 11.03 -33.36 9.47
C ALA A 168 11.75 -34.22 10.53
N ASN A 169 12.41 -33.58 11.50
CA ASN A 169 13.30 -34.25 12.44
C ASN A 169 12.58 -34.90 13.64
N LYS A 170 11.28 -34.68 13.82
CA LYS A 170 10.49 -35.27 14.92
C LYS A 170 9.24 -36.03 14.46
N ARG A 171 9.15 -36.34 13.18
CA ARG A 171 7.94 -36.88 12.53
C ARG A 171 7.44 -38.21 13.10
N PHE A 172 8.30 -39.02 13.71
CA PHE A 172 7.98 -40.34 14.23
C PHE A 172 7.72 -40.37 15.74
N GLN A 173 7.94 -39.25 16.45
CA GLN A 173 7.81 -39.19 17.90
C GLN A 173 6.42 -38.71 18.32
N THR A 174 5.51 -39.65 18.55
CA THR A 174 4.09 -39.39 18.88
C THR A 174 3.91 -38.45 20.08
N ILE A 175 4.69 -38.63 21.14
CA ILE A 175 4.58 -37.78 22.34
C ILE A 175 4.96 -36.33 22.04
N LEU A 176 6.02 -36.10 21.26
CA LEU A 176 6.46 -34.75 20.90
C LEU A 176 5.54 -34.06 19.89
N THR A 177 4.76 -34.83 19.11
CA THR A 177 3.79 -34.31 18.14
C THR A 177 2.43 -34.00 18.75
N GLU A 178 2.07 -34.59 19.89
CA GLU A 178 0.81 -34.30 20.60
C GLU A 178 0.80 -32.95 21.33
N LEU A 179 1.87 -32.60 22.05
CA LEU A 179 1.96 -31.35 22.83
C LEU A 179 1.75 -30.06 22.00
N PRO A 180 2.27 -29.94 20.76
CA PRO A 180 2.01 -28.80 19.88
C PRO A 180 0.52 -28.49 19.66
N HIS A 181 -0.38 -29.47 19.72
CA HIS A 181 -1.81 -29.23 19.56
C HIS A 181 -2.35 -28.23 20.60
N TYR A 182 -1.94 -28.39 21.85
CA TYR A 182 -2.36 -27.53 22.97
C TYR A 182 -1.74 -26.14 22.86
N PHE A 183 -0.44 -26.07 22.55
CA PHE A 183 0.25 -24.79 22.39
C PHE A 183 -0.29 -23.98 21.22
N ASN A 184 -0.62 -24.63 20.10
CA ASN A 184 -1.16 -23.94 18.93
C ASN A 184 -2.57 -23.40 19.18
N PHE A 185 -3.42 -24.17 19.87
CA PHE A 185 -4.74 -23.67 20.30
C PHE A 185 -4.58 -22.46 21.23
N SER A 186 -3.66 -22.53 22.20
CA SER A 186 -3.35 -21.40 23.09
C SER A 186 -2.85 -20.18 22.31
N SER A 187 -1.96 -20.36 21.33
CA SER A 187 -1.46 -19.29 20.46
C SER A 187 -2.59 -18.56 19.75
N VAL A 188 -3.56 -19.31 19.19
CA VAL A 188 -4.75 -18.73 18.52
C VAL A 188 -5.50 -17.80 19.47
N ILE A 189 -5.76 -18.24 20.71
CA ILE A 189 -6.46 -17.40 21.71
C ILE A 189 -5.66 -16.13 22.03
N PHE A 190 -4.35 -16.24 22.24
CA PHE A 190 -3.51 -15.07 22.52
C PHE A 190 -3.48 -14.08 21.34
N ILE A 191 -3.40 -14.57 20.11
CA ILE A 191 -3.43 -13.71 18.91
C ILE A 191 -4.76 -12.95 18.83
N LEU A 192 -5.90 -13.63 19.08
CA LEU A 192 -7.21 -12.97 19.08
C LEU A 192 -7.31 -11.86 20.12
N ILE A 193 -6.79 -12.09 21.33
CA ILE A 193 -6.74 -11.07 22.38
C ILE A 193 -5.88 -9.88 21.94
N ILE A 194 -4.73 -10.13 21.32
CA ILE A 194 -3.85 -9.07 20.81
C ILE A 194 -4.54 -8.25 19.72
N ILE A 195 -5.16 -8.88 18.74
CA ILE A 195 -5.86 -8.18 17.65
C ILE A 195 -7.00 -7.32 18.21
N PHE A 196 -7.73 -7.82 19.21
CA PHE A 196 -8.77 -7.05 19.90
C PHE A 196 -8.22 -5.78 20.58
N PHE A 197 -7.13 -5.90 21.35
CA PHE A 197 -6.50 -4.72 21.96
C PHE A 197 -5.87 -3.78 20.93
N PHE A 198 -5.39 -4.32 19.81
CA PHE A 198 -4.85 -3.53 18.73
C PHE A 198 -5.93 -2.67 18.04
N ARG A 199 -7.13 -3.22 17.78
CA ARG A 199 -8.25 -2.41 17.28
C ARG A 199 -8.59 -1.24 18.20
N LYS A 200 -8.62 -1.48 19.52
CA LYS A 200 -8.78 -0.42 20.50
C LYS A 200 -7.69 0.65 20.38
N SER A 201 -6.43 0.21 20.23
CA SER A 201 -5.30 1.12 20.06
C SER A 201 -5.41 1.97 18.79
N GLN A 202 -5.92 1.40 17.69
CA GLN A 202 -6.15 2.14 16.45
C GLN A 202 -7.23 3.21 16.60
N LEU A 203 -8.37 2.87 17.20
CA LEU A 203 -9.45 3.85 17.47
C LEU A 203 -8.96 5.03 18.30
N ILE A 204 -8.16 4.78 19.33
CA ILE A 204 -7.60 5.86 20.17
C ILE A 204 -6.68 6.76 19.34
N ILE A 205 -5.79 6.17 18.52
CA ILE A 205 -4.85 6.94 17.70
C ILE A 205 -5.59 7.76 16.64
N ASP A 206 -6.65 7.21 16.04
CA ASP A 206 -7.44 7.90 15.03
C ASP A 206 -8.15 9.12 15.61
N ASN A 207 -8.90 8.93 16.70
CA ASN A 207 -9.54 10.04 17.39
C ASN A 207 -8.54 11.10 17.84
N ASP A 208 -7.36 10.69 18.33
CA ASP A 208 -6.29 11.62 18.72
C ASP A 208 -5.66 12.37 17.52
N CYS A 209 -5.79 11.84 16.30
CA CYS A 209 -5.39 12.52 15.06
C CYS A 209 -6.49 13.46 14.58
N ASP A 210 -7.73 13.01 14.54
CA ASP A 210 -8.89 13.81 14.11
C ASP A 210 -9.05 15.06 14.97
N ILE A 211 -8.95 14.94 16.30
CA ILE A 211 -9.01 16.08 17.23
C ILE A 211 -7.91 17.13 16.95
N LYS A 212 -6.80 16.74 16.31
CA LYS A 212 -5.66 17.64 16.05
C LYS A 212 -5.70 18.28 14.66
N GLU A 213 -6.51 17.76 13.74
CA GLU A 213 -6.46 18.15 12.34
C GLU A 213 -7.87 18.28 11.75
N ASN A 214 -8.36 19.52 11.69
CA ASN A 214 -9.58 19.83 10.96
C ASN A 214 -9.28 19.78 9.45
N THR A 215 -10.10 19.06 8.70
CA THR A 215 -9.92 18.91 7.25
C THR A 215 -11.12 19.47 6.47
N PRO A 216 -10.97 19.72 5.16
CA PRO A 216 -12.10 20.09 4.31
C PRO A 216 -13.22 19.04 4.28
N SER A 217 -12.91 17.75 4.49
CA SER A 217 -13.90 16.66 4.52
C SER A 217 -14.90 16.83 5.66
N ASP A 218 -14.46 17.35 6.81
CA ASP A 218 -15.29 17.49 8.02
C ASP A 218 -16.48 18.42 7.80
N TYR A 219 -16.39 19.33 6.84
CA TYR A 219 -17.42 20.30 6.50
C TYR A 219 -18.17 19.95 5.22
N THR A 220 -17.78 18.90 4.48
CA THR A 220 -18.21 18.70 3.08
C THR A 220 -18.93 17.38 2.85
N LEU A 221 -20.04 17.45 2.09
CA LEU A 221 -20.75 16.29 1.55
C LEU A 221 -20.48 16.15 0.06
N ILE A 222 -20.40 14.91 -0.40
CA ILE A 222 -20.51 14.59 -1.82
C ILE A 222 -21.96 14.17 -2.10
N VAL A 223 -22.56 14.82 -3.09
CA VAL A 223 -23.94 14.58 -3.52
C VAL A 223 -23.91 14.05 -4.95
N LYS A 224 -24.41 12.84 -5.15
CA LYS A 224 -24.42 12.10 -6.42
C LYS A 224 -25.87 11.97 -6.95
N ASP A 225 -25.98 11.64 -8.23
CA ASP A 225 -27.25 11.46 -8.95
C ASP A 225 -28.13 12.73 -9.01
N ILE A 226 -27.50 13.91 -9.02
CA ILE A 226 -28.18 15.20 -9.17
C ILE A 226 -28.76 15.32 -10.60
N PRO A 227 -30.04 15.69 -10.76
CA PRO A 227 -30.62 15.95 -12.08
C PRO A 227 -29.83 17.01 -12.84
N LYS A 228 -29.59 16.79 -14.14
CA LYS A 228 -28.79 17.72 -14.97
C LYS A 228 -29.36 19.14 -15.07
N GLU A 229 -30.66 19.28 -14.85
CA GLU A 229 -31.37 20.57 -14.88
C GLU A 229 -31.23 21.37 -13.58
N CYS A 230 -30.70 20.77 -12.51
CA CYS A 230 -30.62 21.38 -11.18
C CYS A 230 -29.48 22.42 -11.10
N ARG A 231 -29.86 23.69 -10.96
CA ARG A 231 -28.90 24.81 -10.80
C ARG A 231 -28.34 24.83 -9.38
N GLN A 232 -27.12 25.35 -9.23
CA GLN A 232 -26.45 25.49 -7.92
C GLN A 232 -27.31 26.20 -6.87
N GLN A 233 -28.05 27.24 -7.28
CA GLN A 233 -28.93 27.97 -6.37
C GLN A 233 -30.12 27.13 -5.88
N GLN A 234 -30.69 26.27 -6.74
CA GLN A 234 -31.78 25.38 -6.33
C GLN A 234 -31.29 24.32 -5.36
N LEU A 235 -30.09 23.78 -5.59
CA LEU A 235 -29.46 22.83 -4.68
C LEU A 235 -29.15 23.47 -3.33
N LYS A 236 -28.64 24.71 -3.35
CA LYS A 236 -28.41 25.50 -2.14
C LYS A 236 -29.71 25.70 -1.36
N GLU A 237 -30.73 26.25 -2.01
CA GLU A 237 -32.05 26.51 -1.41
C GLU A 237 -32.68 25.23 -0.85
N PHE A 238 -32.51 24.08 -1.52
CA PHE A 238 -32.99 22.79 -1.02
C PHE A 238 -32.38 22.43 0.34
N PHE A 239 -31.05 22.43 0.46
CA PHE A 239 -30.39 22.06 1.72
C PHE A 239 -30.64 23.10 2.82
N GLU A 240 -30.58 24.39 2.50
CA GLU A 240 -30.80 25.47 3.47
C GLU A 240 -32.24 25.45 4.00
N ASN A 241 -33.25 25.26 3.14
CA ASN A 241 -34.65 25.26 3.56
C ASN A 241 -35.08 23.96 4.27
N GLN A 242 -34.60 22.80 3.80
CA GLN A 242 -35.02 21.51 4.36
C GLN A 242 -34.39 21.23 5.72
N PHE A 243 -33.12 21.62 5.93
CA PHE A 243 -32.37 21.28 7.13
C PHE A 243 -32.02 22.48 8.01
N ASN A 244 -32.38 23.71 7.60
CA ASN A 244 -32.03 24.94 8.31
C ASN A 244 -30.51 25.09 8.56
N VAL A 245 -29.72 24.73 7.54
CA VAL A 245 -28.26 24.81 7.55
C VAL A 245 -27.77 25.94 6.65
N GLU A 246 -26.54 26.41 6.84
CA GLU A 246 -25.89 27.41 5.97
C GLU A 246 -24.89 26.72 5.04
N VAL A 247 -25.08 26.86 3.72
CA VAL A 247 -24.20 26.29 2.68
C VAL A 247 -23.18 27.34 2.24
N MET A 248 -21.89 27.02 2.43
CA MET A 248 -20.76 27.91 2.17
C MET A 248 -20.30 27.83 0.72
N GLU A 249 -20.04 26.62 0.21
CA GLU A 249 -19.48 26.41 -1.13
C GLU A 249 -20.15 25.22 -1.83
N ILE A 250 -20.31 25.33 -3.15
CA ILE A 250 -20.83 24.26 -4.01
C ILE A 250 -19.90 24.12 -5.22
N ASP A 251 -19.26 22.96 -5.35
CA ASP A 251 -18.36 22.64 -6.45
C ASP A 251 -18.96 21.54 -7.33
N TYR A 252 -19.43 21.93 -8.52
CA TYR A 252 -19.94 21.00 -9.52
C TYR A 252 -18.81 20.28 -10.27
N ILE A 253 -19.03 19.00 -10.54
CA ILE A 253 -18.10 18.16 -11.30
C ILE A 253 -18.57 18.06 -12.75
N PHE A 254 -17.65 18.24 -13.69
CA PHE A 254 -17.95 18.20 -15.12
C PHE A 254 -17.09 17.18 -15.86
N TYR A 255 -17.60 16.69 -16.99
CA TYR A 255 -16.86 15.86 -17.95
C TYR A 255 -15.80 16.72 -18.67
N ALA A 256 -14.55 16.67 -18.19
CA ALA A 256 -13.44 17.47 -18.72
C ALA A 256 -12.57 16.75 -19.77
N ASN A 257 -13.14 15.84 -20.58
CA ASN A 257 -12.36 15.06 -21.56
C ASN A 257 -11.69 15.94 -22.63
N THR A 258 -12.41 16.95 -23.14
CA THR A 258 -11.87 17.90 -24.12
C THR A 258 -10.70 18.71 -23.56
N LEU A 259 -10.77 19.09 -22.27
CA LEU A 259 -9.70 19.79 -21.58
C LEU A 259 -8.41 18.95 -21.54
N LYS A 260 -8.54 17.64 -21.24
CA LYS A 260 -7.40 16.72 -21.23
C LYS A 260 -6.79 16.51 -22.62
N GLU A 261 -7.62 16.48 -23.65
CA GLU A 261 -7.13 16.39 -25.03
C GLU A 261 -6.28 17.60 -25.39
N LEU A 262 -6.73 18.82 -25.04
CA LEU A 262 -5.96 20.04 -25.22
C LEU A 262 -4.65 20.05 -24.42
N GLU A 263 -4.66 19.55 -23.18
CA GLU A 263 -3.45 19.39 -22.37
C GLU A 263 -2.45 18.41 -23.02
N ARG A 264 -2.93 17.30 -23.59
CA ARG A 264 -2.07 16.36 -24.33
C ARG A 264 -1.48 16.98 -25.58
N GLU A 265 -2.25 17.79 -26.31
CA GLU A 265 -1.74 18.54 -27.47
C GLU A 265 -0.67 19.55 -27.05
N LEU A 266 -0.86 20.24 -25.93
CA LEU A 266 0.14 21.13 -25.35
C LEU A 266 1.43 20.37 -25.02
N ASP A 267 1.34 19.19 -24.42
CA ASP A 267 2.50 18.33 -24.15
C ASP A 267 3.25 17.91 -25.42
N VAL A 268 2.53 17.66 -26.52
CA VAL A 268 3.14 17.37 -27.83
C VAL A 268 3.90 18.59 -28.35
N ILE A 269 3.33 19.80 -28.25
CA ILE A 269 4.02 21.04 -28.64
C ILE A 269 5.29 21.25 -27.82
N VAL A 270 5.23 21.02 -26.50
CA VAL A 270 6.40 21.10 -25.61
C VAL A 270 7.47 20.08 -25.99
N LYS A 271 7.10 18.86 -26.42
CA LYS A 271 8.05 17.87 -26.94
C LYS A 271 8.70 18.30 -28.25
N LEU A 272 7.93 18.88 -29.18
CA LEU A 272 8.46 19.45 -30.42
C LEU A 272 9.42 20.61 -30.14
N GLN A 273 9.08 21.46 -29.17
CA GLN A 273 9.93 22.57 -28.73
C GLN A 273 11.29 22.07 -28.20
N LYS A 274 11.29 20.98 -27.43
CA LYS A 274 12.53 20.33 -26.97
C LYS A 274 13.38 19.82 -28.13
N GLN A 275 12.76 19.30 -29.19
CA GLN A 275 13.48 18.82 -30.38
C GLN A 275 14.05 19.99 -31.18
N ALA A 276 13.26 21.05 -31.41
CA ALA A 276 13.69 22.26 -32.11
C ALA A 276 14.88 22.94 -31.41
N LEU A 277 14.86 23.00 -30.06
CA LEU A 277 15.97 23.50 -29.26
C LEU A 277 17.24 22.66 -29.37
N LYS A 278 17.12 21.33 -29.52
CA LYS A 278 18.28 20.45 -29.76
C LYS A 278 18.89 20.68 -31.15
N ASN A 279 18.08 21.05 -32.13
CA ASN A 279 18.51 21.30 -33.50
C ASN A 279 18.91 22.77 -33.76
N ASN A 280 18.75 23.68 -32.78
CA ASN A 280 18.95 25.12 -32.90
C ASN A 280 18.06 25.80 -33.98
N GLU A 281 16.81 25.34 -34.15
CA GLU A 281 15.85 25.87 -35.13
C GLU A 281 15.05 27.07 -34.54
N ASN A 282 15.67 28.25 -34.50
CA ASN A 282 15.11 29.45 -33.85
C ASN A 282 13.72 29.87 -34.38
N ASP A 283 13.51 29.81 -35.71
CA ASP A 283 12.23 30.19 -36.32
C ASP A 283 11.10 29.23 -35.89
N LEU A 284 11.41 27.94 -35.79
CA LEU A 284 10.46 26.93 -35.32
C LEU A 284 10.14 27.13 -33.83
N ILE A 285 11.12 27.49 -33.02
CA ILE A 285 10.92 27.77 -31.58
C ILE A 285 9.98 28.95 -31.37
N MET A 286 10.13 30.03 -32.14
CA MET A 286 9.25 31.20 -32.05
C MET A 286 7.80 30.84 -32.39
N ASN A 287 7.59 30.07 -33.46
CA ASN A 287 6.26 29.57 -33.84
C ASN A 287 5.67 28.65 -32.77
N LEU A 288 6.45 27.71 -32.24
CA LEU A 288 5.99 26.79 -31.18
C LEU A 288 5.66 27.53 -29.87
N ASN A 289 6.38 28.59 -29.52
CA ASN A 289 6.05 29.43 -28.36
C ASN A 289 4.70 30.15 -28.54
N GLU A 290 4.43 30.65 -29.74
CA GLU A 290 3.14 31.25 -30.05
C GLU A 290 2.02 30.21 -29.99
N GLN A 291 2.22 29.03 -30.58
CA GLN A 291 1.27 27.91 -30.50
C GLN A 291 1.03 27.45 -29.04
N LYS A 292 2.09 27.36 -28.23
CA LYS A 292 2.01 27.02 -26.80
C LYS A 292 1.11 28.02 -26.08
N LYS A 293 1.32 29.32 -26.30
CA LYS A 293 0.50 30.39 -25.70
C LYS A 293 -0.95 30.31 -26.18
N GLN A 294 -1.18 30.17 -27.48
CA GLN A 294 -2.51 30.01 -28.05
C GLN A 294 -3.25 28.81 -27.45
N LYS A 295 -2.57 27.66 -27.28
CA LYS A 295 -3.15 26.47 -26.67
C LYS A 295 -3.47 26.65 -25.19
N GLN A 296 -2.61 27.35 -24.44
CA GLN A 296 -2.90 27.71 -23.05
C GLN A 296 -4.14 28.62 -22.95
N ASP A 297 -4.31 29.56 -23.86
CA ASP A 297 -5.50 30.43 -23.91
C ASP A 297 -6.76 29.65 -24.35
N GLN A 298 -6.62 28.68 -25.26
CA GLN A 298 -7.70 27.74 -25.62
C GLN A 298 -8.14 26.90 -24.42
N ILE A 299 -7.19 26.36 -23.63
CA ILE A 299 -7.49 25.59 -22.41
C ILE A 299 -8.29 26.44 -21.41
N LYS A 300 -7.90 27.70 -21.19
CA LYS A 300 -8.63 28.62 -20.30
C LYS A 300 -10.06 28.89 -20.79
N THR A 301 -10.21 29.12 -22.10
CA THR A 301 -11.51 29.39 -22.71
C THR A 301 -12.42 28.16 -22.64
N GLU A 302 -11.87 26.98 -22.92
CA GLU A 302 -12.59 25.70 -22.85
C GLU A 302 -13.01 25.37 -21.41
N ALA A 303 -12.15 25.61 -20.42
CA ALA A 303 -12.50 25.45 -19.02
C ALA A 303 -13.70 26.34 -18.63
N GLN A 304 -13.74 27.60 -19.08
CA GLN A 304 -14.89 28.49 -18.86
C GLN A 304 -16.15 27.99 -19.56
N ARG A 305 -16.02 27.50 -20.80
CA ARG A 305 -17.14 26.91 -21.56
C ARG A 305 -17.74 25.71 -20.83
N ILE A 306 -16.90 24.79 -20.34
CA ILE A 306 -17.34 23.59 -19.61
C ILE A 306 -18.16 23.96 -18.37
N GLN A 307 -17.81 25.03 -17.66
CA GLN A 307 -18.59 25.48 -16.49
C GLN A 307 -19.97 26.04 -16.84
N GLN A 308 -20.12 26.59 -18.04
CA GLN A 308 -21.38 27.16 -18.51
C GLN A 308 -22.28 26.09 -19.17
N ASP A 309 -21.68 25.01 -19.66
CA ASP A 309 -22.36 23.92 -20.35
C ASP A 309 -22.86 22.83 -19.38
N TYR A 310 -24.12 22.95 -18.97
CA TYR A 310 -24.76 22.01 -18.05
C TYR A 310 -24.93 20.60 -18.63
N GLU A 311 -24.82 20.38 -19.95
CA GLU A 311 -24.88 19.02 -20.50
C GLU A 311 -23.67 18.17 -20.07
N LEU A 312 -22.53 18.84 -19.85
CA LEU A 312 -21.28 18.28 -19.36
C LEU A 312 -21.24 18.10 -17.84
N PHE A 313 -22.31 18.46 -17.11
CA PHE A 313 -22.40 18.18 -15.68
C PHE A 313 -22.51 16.67 -15.43
N SER A 314 -21.71 16.15 -14.50
CA SER A 314 -21.66 14.72 -14.19
C SER A 314 -22.84 14.22 -13.36
N GLY A 315 -23.62 15.12 -12.77
CA GLY A 315 -24.61 14.76 -11.76
C GLY A 315 -24.02 14.64 -10.36
N THR A 316 -22.79 15.10 -10.13
CA THR A 316 -22.11 15.04 -8.83
C THR A 316 -21.58 16.41 -8.40
N ALA A 317 -21.75 16.76 -7.13
CA ALA A 317 -21.26 18.00 -6.55
C ALA A 317 -20.70 17.81 -5.13
N PHE A 318 -19.74 18.64 -4.75
CA PHE A 318 -19.31 18.80 -3.35
C PHE A 318 -20.01 20.00 -2.73
N LEU A 319 -20.53 19.85 -1.52
CA LEU A 319 -21.23 20.89 -0.77
C LEU A 319 -20.58 21.07 0.59
N SER A 320 -19.98 22.23 0.85
CA SER A 320 -19.36 22.57 2.12
C SER A 320 -20.32 23.41 2.98
N PHE A 321 -20.47 23.05 4.25
CA PHE A 321 -21.34 23.70 5.22
C PHE A 321 -20.54 24.55 6.22
N LYS A 322 -21.22 25.42 6.95
CA LYS A 322 -20.56 26.31 7.93
C LYS A 322 -19.95 25.58 9.13
N TYR A 323 -20.62 24.54 9.64
CA TYR A 323 -20.18 23.75 10.79
C TYR A 323 -20.25 22.27 10.45
N GLU A 324 -19.43 21.46 11.12
CA GLU A 324 -19.47 20.01 10.97
C GLU A 324 -20.82 19.41 11.37
N ASP A 325 -21.45 19.93 12.44
CA ASP A 325 -22.76 19.46 12.91
C ASP A 325 -23.83 19.53 11.83
N HIS A 326 -23.77 20.52 10.93
CA HIS A 326 -24.70 20.66 9.82
C HIS A 326 -24.57 19.49 8.84
N LYS A 327 -23.33 19.09 8.51
CA LYS A 327 -23.04 17.89 7.69
C LYS A 327 -23.60 16.65 8.39
N GLN A 328 -23.28 16.47 9.68
CA GLN A 328 -23.70 15.30 10.45
C GLN A 328 -25.23 15.19 10.57
N MET A 329 -25.93 16.31 10.73
CA MET A 329 -27.41 16.35 10.75
C MET A 329 -28.02 15.84 9.44
N ILE A 330 -27.45 16.20 8.28
CA ILE A 330 -27.91 15.73 6.96
C ILE A 330 -27.62 14.23 6.80
N LEU A 331 -26.45 13.77 7.24
CA LEU A 331 -26.11 12.34 7.21
C LEU A 331 -27.02 11.53 8.14
N LYS A 332 -27.35 12.02 9.33
CA LYS A 332 -28.22 11.32 10.29
C LYS A 332 -29.69 11.30 9.86
N SER A 333 -30.16 12.33 9.16
CA SER A 333 -31.56 12.47 8.71
C SER A 333 -31.88 11.71 7.40
N SER A 334 -30.86 11.32 6.64
CA SER A 334 -31.05 10.61 5.36
C SER A 334 -31.27 9.10 5.58
N SER A 335 -32.20 8.52 4.82
CA SER A 335 -32.62 7.12 4.98
C SER A 335 -31.77 6.14 4.19
N TYR A 336 -31.48 4.98 4.78
CA TYR A 336 -30.87 3.84 4.09
C TYR A 336 -31.85 3.19 3.12
N ARG A 337 -31.46 3.04 1.85
CA ARG A 337 -32.30 2.38 0.84
C ARG A 337 -31.73 1.06 0.32
N THR A 338 -30.43 0.81 0.47
CA THR A 338 -29.77 -0.38 -0.09
C THR A 338 -29.10 -1.23 0.99
N GLN A 339 -29.57 -2.47 1.14
CA GLN A 339 -28.86 -3.54 1.86
C GLN A 339 -27.68 -4.06 1.02
N GLN A 340 -26.57 -3.32 0.97
CA GLN A 340 -25.32 -3.77 0.32
C GLN A 340 -24.44 -4.66 1.22
N VAL A 341 -25.04 -5.38 2.17
CA VAL A 341 -24.32 -6.29 3.07
C VAL A 341 -23.67 -7.45 2.29
N ILE A 342 -24.30 -7.93 1.21
CA ILE A 342 -23.82 -9.11 0.47
C ILE A 342 -22.62 -8.78 -0.44
N SER A 343 -22.53 -7.56 -1.00
CA SER A 343 -21.38 -7.16 -1.82
C SER A 343 -20.11 -6.95 -1.00
N ASN A 344 -20.26 -6.50 0.26
CA ASN A 344 -19.13 -6.22 1.15
C ASN A 344 -18.40 -7.52 1.55
N ILE A 345 -19.10 -8.65 1.65
CA ILE A 345 -18.51 -9.94 2.03
C ILE A 345 -17.67 -10.56 0.89
N PHE A 346 -18.09 -10.44 -0.38
CA PHE A 346 -17.41 -11.11 -1.49
C PHE A 346 -16.40 -10.24 -2.25
N PHE A 347 -16.53 -8.91 -2.22
CA PHE A 347 -15.67 -8.01 -3.01
C PHE A 347 -14.76 -7.09 -2.18
N GLY A 348 -14.72 -7.26 -0.84
CA GLY A 348 -13.73 -6.61 0.04
C GLY A 348 -13.73 -5.08 -0.01
N CYS A 349 -14.76 -4.47 -0.58
CA CYS A 349 -14.95 -3.03 -0.53
C CYS A 349 -15.91 -2.75 0.62
N ILE A 350 -15.44 -2.05 1.64
CA ILE A 350 -16.30 -1.30 2.56
C ILE A 350 -16.94 -0.22 1.68
N ILE A 351 -18.10 -0.50 1.10
CA ILE A 351 -18.88 0.53 0.41
C ILE A 351 -19.50 1.37 1.51
N GLN A 352 -19.08 2.64 1.62
CA GLN A 352 -19.77 3.64 2.44
C GLN A 352 -21.26 3.62 2.06
N GLU A 353 -22.11 3.48 3.07
CA GLU A 353 -23.55 3.35 2.86
C GLU A 353 -24.11 4.66 2.29
N ALA A 354 -24.34 4.70 0.98
CA ALA A 354 -24.97 5.83 0.32
C ALA A 354 -26.39 6.02 0.87
N LYS A 355 -26.64 7.15 1.52
CA LYS A 355 -27.97 7.50 2.01
C LYS A 355 -28.69 8.29 0.93
N SER A 356 -30.01 8.09 0.81
CA SER A 356 -30.79 8.77 -0.23
C SER A 356 -31.65 9.88 0.37
N LEU A 357 -31.71 11.01 -0.34
CA LEU A 357 -32.65 12.11 -0.08
C LEU A 357 -33.53 12.33 -1.31
N GLU A 358 -34.76 12.79 -1.09
CA GLU A 358 -35.68 13.13 -2.17
C GLU A 358 -35.55 14.61 -2.53
N LEU A 359 -35.17 14.88 -3.78
CA LEU A 359 -35.07 16.21 -4.40
C LEU A 359 -36.04 16.24 -5.58
N ASN A 360 -37.13 16.99 -5.50
CA ASN A 360 -38.09 17.18 -6.60
C ASN A 360 -38.56 15.87 -7.29
N ASN A 361 -38.98 14.86 -6.51
CA ASN A 361 -39.36 13.50 -6.97
C ASN A 361 -38.22 12.67 -7.56
N THR A 362 -36.97 13.13 -7.47
CA THR A 362 -35.77 12.35 -7.80
C THR A 362 -34.99 12.03 -6.55
N PHE A 363 -34.31 10.90 -6.52
CA PHE A 363 -33.50 10.51 -5.36
C PHE A 363 -32.04 10.86 -5.62
N ILE A 364 -31.48 11.70 -4.76
CA ILE A 364 -30.04 12.00 -4.74
C ILE A 364 -29.37 11.14 -3.67
N LYS A 365 -28.12 10.78 -3.91
CA LYS A 365 -27.30 10.08 -2.91
C LYS A 365 -26.41 11.08 -2.20
N VAL A 366 -26.33 10.99 -0.88
CA VAL A 366 -25.47 11.82 -0.05
C VAL A 366 -24.51 10.94 0.74
N GLU A 367 -23.23 11.27 0.68
CA GLU A 367 -22.12 10.61 1.35
C GLU A 367 -21.18 11.67 1.93
N GLN A 368 -20.35 11.30 2.91
CA GLN A 368 -19.26 12.16 3.37
C GLN A 368 -18.25 12.34 2.23
N ALA A 369 -17.80 13.57 1.98
CA ALA A 369 -16.83 13.81 0.93
C ALA A 369 -15.45 13.28 1.34
N PRO A 370 -14.71 12.56 0.47
CA PRO A 370 -13.30 12.24 0.72
C PRO A 370 -12.45 13.52 0.67
N GLU A 371 -11.24 13.51 1.23
CA GLU A 371 -10.33 14.66 1.17
C GLU A 371 -10.14 15.21 -0.26
N PRO A 372 -10.01 16.53 -0.47
CA PRO A 372 -9.85 17.10 -1.82
C PRO A 372 -8.66 16.52 -2.61
N GLY A 373 -7.55 16.23 -1.91
CA GLY A 373 -6.37 15.60 -2.50
C GLY A 373 -6.50 14.08 -2.71
N ASP A 374 -7.54 13.47 -2.14
CA ASP A 374 -7.87 12.06 -2.28
C ASP A 374 -8.80 11.80 -3.48
N VAL A 375 -9.48 12.83 -4.01
CA VAL A 375 -10.40 12.69 -5.15
C VAL A 375 -9.62 12.43 -6.45
N ILE A 376 -9.94 11.33 -7.14
CA ILE A 376 -9.52 11.06 -8.51
C ILE A 376 -10.57 11.65 -9.46
N TRP A 377 -10.41 12.94 -9.77
CA TRP A 377 -11.33 13.73 -10.61
C TRP A 377 -11.65 13.11 -11.97
N ASP A 378 -10.75 12.27 -12.47
CA ASP A 378 -10.90 11.56 -13.73
C ASP A 378 -11.95 10.44 -13.66
N ASN A 379 -12.04 9.78 -12.51
CA ASN A 379 -12.80 8.54 -12.32
C ASN A 379 -14.14 8.78 -11.63
N ILE A 380 -14.24 9.85 -10.83
CA ILE A 380 -15.48 10.23 -10.11
C ILE A 380 -16.66 10.48 -11.06
N VAL A 381 -16.37 10.83 -12.31
CA VAL A 381 -17.35 11.14 -13.35
C VAL A 381 -18.02 9.89 -13.95
N HIS A 382 -17.47 8.69 -13.72
CA HIS A 382 -17.94 7.47 -14.37
C HIS A 382 -19.10 6.78 -13.64
N ASN A 383 -20.06 6.25 -14.40
CA ASN A 383 -21.19 5.49 -13.85
C ASN A 383 -20.76 4.16 -13.21
N ASP A 384 -21.48 3.75 -12.18
CA ASP A 384 -21.22 2.52 -11.40
C ASP A 384 -21.23 1.24 -12.26
N ASN A 385 -22.12 1.14 -13.25
CA ASN A 385 -22.17 -0.02 -14.15
C ASN A 385 -20.86 -0.22 -14.92
N ARG A 386 -20.25 0.87 -15.40
CA ARG A 386 -18.97 0.78 -16.10
C ARG A 386 -17.88 0.30 -15.15
N ARG A 387 -17.84 0.83 -13.93
CA ARG A 387 -16.87 0.44 -12.90
C ARG A 387 -16.98 -1.05 -12.56
N PHE A 388 -18.20 -1.55 -12.41
CA PHE A 388 -18.43 -2.98 -12.16
C PHE A 388 -17.79 -3.86 -13.24
N TRP A 389 -18.04 -3.59 -14.52
CA TRP A 389 -17.48 -4.37 -15.62
C TRP A 389 -15.95 -4.27 -15.73
N VAL A 390 -15.41 -3.07 -15.54
CA VAL A 390 -13.97 -2.83 -15.55
C VAL A 390 -13.28 -3.58 -14.40
N ARG A 391 -13.88 -3.61 -13.20
CA ARG A 391 -13.39 -4.37 -12.04
C ARG A 391 -13.48 -5.88 -12.25
N LEU A 392 -14.57 -6.36 -12.85
CA LEU A 392 -14.69 -7.77 -13.21
C LEU A 392 -13.59 -8.18 -14.21
N LEU A 393 -13.32 -7.34 -15.21
CA LEU A 393 -12.23 -7.58 -16.16
C LEU A 393 -10.86 -7.59 -15.46
N GLY A 394 -10.60 -6.61 -14.59
CA GLY A 394 -9.38 -6.57 -13.77
C GLY A 394 -9.18 -7.83 -12.92
N PHE A 395 -10.24 -8.31 -12.28
CA PHE A 395 -10.24 -9.57 -11.55
C PHE A 395 -9.92 -10.76 -12.47
N THR A 396 -10.58 -10.90 -13.61
CA THR A 396 -10.30 -12.01 -14.54
C THR A 396 -8.85 -12.02 -15.03
N PHE A 397 -8.29 -10.85 -15.36
CA PHE A 397 -6.89 -10.74 -15.76
C PHE A 397 -5.96 -11.14 -14.61
N SER A 398 -6.26 -10.74 -13.38
CA SER A 398 -5.46 -11.15 -12.23
C SER A 398 -5.41 -12.67 -12.03
N GLN A 399 -6.51 -13.37 -12.28
CA GLN A 399 -6.53 -14.84 -12.20
C GLN A 399 -5.67 -15.49 -13.28
N ILE A 400 -5.66 -14.93 -14.50
CA ILE A 400 -4.79 -15.40 -15.60
C ILE A 400 -3.32 -15.26 -15.19
N VAL A 401 -2.95 -14.14 -14.59
CA VAL A 401 -1.59 -13.88 -14.10
C VAL A 401 -1.17 -14.90 -13.05
N ILE A 402 -2.03 -15.17 -12.05
CA ILE A 402 -1.77 -16.17 -11.01
C ILE A 402 -1.60 -17.56 -11.64
N ALA A 403 -2.43 -17.92 -12.61
CA ALA A 403 -2.33 -19.20 -13.32
C ALA A 403 -1.02 -19.31 -14.12
N LEU A 404 -0.56 -18.24 -14.76
CA LEU A 404 0.74 -18.21 -15.43
C LEU A 404 1.88 -18.42 -14.43
N PHE A 405 1.83 -17.79 -13.25
CA PHE A 405 2.83 -18.01 -12.22
C PHE A 405 2.83 -19.44 -11.69
N LEU A 406 1.65 -20.04 -11.49
CA LEU A 406 1.53 -21.45 -11.14
C LEU A 406 2.27 -22.33 -12.14
N ILE A 407 2.07 -22.12 -13.44
CA ILE A 407 2.76 -22.87 -14.49
C ILE A 407 4.28 -22.70 -14.38
N THR A 408 4.77 -21.46 -14.21
CA THR A 408 6.21 -21.21 -14.08
C THR A 408 6.84 -21.88 -12.86
N LEU A 409 6.14 -21.88 -11.72
CA LEU A 409 6.62 -22.51 -10.49
C LEU A 409 6.57 -24.04 -10.57
N LEU A 410 5.58 -24.61 -11.26
CA LEU A 410 5.52 -26.04 -11.54
C LEU A 410 6.69 -26.51 -12.42
N GLU A 411 7.02 -25.76 -13.47
CA GLU A 411 8.19 -26.06 -14.32
C GLU A 411 9.50 -25.93 -13.53
N LEU A 412 9.62 -24.92 -12.68
CA LEU A 412 10.79 -24.78 -11.80
C LEU A 412 10.92 -25.96 -10.83
N ALA A 413 9.82 -26.37 -10.21
CA ALA A 413 9.78 -27.52 -9.31
C ALA A 413 10.13 -28.82 -10.03
N LYS A 414 9.71 -28.98 -11.29
CA LYS A 414 10.08 -30.11 -12.15
C LYS A 414 11.58 -30.14 -12.42
N ILE A 415 12.19 -29.00 -12.76
CA ILE A 415 13.64 -28.89 -12.97
C ILE A 415 14.39 -29.27 -11.69
N GLN A 416 13.96 -28.75 -10.54
CA GLN A 416 14.55 -29.10 -9.24
C GLN A 416 14.45 -30.61 -8.93
N ALA A 417 13.32 -31.23 -9.25
CA ALA A 417 13.14 -32.67 -9.06
C ALA A 417 14.05 -33.50 -9.98
N LEU A 418 14.23 -33.08 -11.24
CA LEU A 418 15.13 -33.73 -12.18
C LEU A 418 16.59 -33.62 -11.72
N ASP A 419 17.02 -32.44 -11.30
CA ASP A 419 18.38 -32.22 -10.77
C ASP A 419 18.64 -33.05 -9.51
N ALA A 420 17.63 -33.21 -8.63
CA ALA A 420 17.73 -34.07 -7.46
C ALA A 420 17.90 -35.56 -7.84
N SER A 421 17.29 -36.00 -8.94
CA SER A 421 17.41 -37.38 -9.44
C SER A 421 18.74 -37.69 -10.15
N ASN A 422 19.40 -36.68 -10.73
CA ASN A 422 20.62 -36.84 -11.54
C ASN A 422 21.92 -36.89 -10.71
N VAL A 423 21.85 -36.82 -9.38
CA VAL A 423 23.05 -36.82 -8.53
C VAL A 423 23.67 -38.23 -8.51
N PRO A 424 24.92 -38.39 -8.98
CA PRO A 424 25.61 -39.68 -8.86
C PRO A 424 25.83 -39.99 -7.38
N ALA A 425 25.27 -41.11 -6.94
CA ALA A 425 25.45 -41.58 -5.59
C ALA A 425 26.93 -41.99 -5.39
N THR A 426 27.60 -41.43 -4.38
CA THR A 426 28.99 -41.77 -4.07
C THR A 426 29.09 -43.01 -3.22
N LEU A 427 29.97 -43.93 -3.61
CA LEU A 427 30.19 -45.16 -2.88
C LEU A 427 30.88 -44.86 -1.54
N VAL A 428 30.25 -45.29 -0.45
CA VAL A 428 30.76 -45.31 0.92
C VAL A 428 31.00 -46.76 1.29
N ASP A 429 32.25 -47.08 1.62
CA ASP A 429 32.66 -48.39 2.08
C ASP A 429 32.06 -48.68 3.47
N VAL A 430 31.08 -49.58 3.53
CA VAL A 430 30.49 -50.06 4.78
C VAL A 430 31.15 -51.38 5.15
N GLN A 431 31.94 -51.38 6.22
CA GLN A 431 32.44 -52.62 6.81
C GLN A 431 31.28 -53.43 7.39
N THR A 432 31.16 -54.68 6.95
CA THR A 432 30.24 -55.68 7.51
C THR A 432 31.05 -56.88 7.99
N ASP A 433 30.47 -57.71 8.86
CA ASP A 433 31.09 -58.96 9.33
C ASP A 433 31.45 -59.94 8.19
N GLN A 434 30.95 -59.70 6.97
CA GLN A 434 31.25 -60.48 5.76
C GLN A 434 32.13 -59.75 4.72
N GLY A 435 32.64 -58.54 5.02
CA GLY A 435 33.53 -57.78 4.13
C GLY A 435 33.13 -56.31 3.93
N VAL A 436 33.87 -55.61 3.07
CA VAL A 436 33.61 -54.20 2.72
C VAL A 436 32.58 -54.14 1.60
N VAL A 437 31.41 -53.57 1.87
CA VAL A 437 30.34 -53.34 0.89
C VAL A 437 30.31 -51.87 0.51
N GLN A 438 30.50 -51.58 -0.78
CA GLN A 438 30.37 -50.23 -1.32
C GLN A 438 28.89 -49.82 -1.42
N VAL A 439 28.45 -48.91 -0.56
CA VAL A 439 27.07 -48.37 -0.55
C VAL A 439 27.06 -46.99 -1.17
N SER A 440 26.31 -46.82 -2.26
CA SER A 440 26.17 -45.54 -2.94
C SER A 440 25.30 -44.56 -2.11
N LEU A 441 25.94 -43.74 -1.26
CA LEU A 441 25.33 -42.62 -0.55
C LEU A 441 25.49 -41.33 -1.34
N PRO A 442 24.48 -40.46 -1.47
CA PRO A 442 24.61 -39.22 -2.23
C PRO A 442 25.49 -38.19 -1.50
N SER A 443 26.82 -38.24 -1.64
CA SER A 443 27.68 -37.17 -1.10
C SER A 443 27.57 -35.89 -1.93
N GLN A 444 28.10 -34.83 -1.32
CA GLN A 444 28.08 -33.43 -1.70
C GLN A 444 26.76 -32.68 -1.41
N GLN A 445 26.82 -31.94 -0.30
CA GLN A 445 25.76 -31.14 0.30
C GLN A 445 25.78 -29.68 -0.22
N LYS A 446 26.88 -29.23 -0.84
CA LYS A 446 27.09 -27.84 -1.25
C LYS A 446 26.50 -27.47 -2.62
N SER A 447 26.46 -28.39 -3.59
CA SER A 447 25.88 -28.14 -4.92
C SER A 447 24.35 -28.28 -4.96
N LYS A 448 23.74 -28.98 -4.00
CA LYS A 448 22.32 -29.37 -4.02
C LYS A 448 21.35 -28.30 -3.54
N ASN A 449 21.79 -27.38 -2.69
CA ASN A 449 20.93 -26.30 -2.19
C ASN A 449 20.84 -25.09 -3.13
N MET A 450 21.68 -25.05 -4.18
CA MET A 450 21.74 -23.92 -5.10
C MET A 450 20.42 -23.73 -5.87
N GLY A 451 19.75 -24.84 -6.24
CA GLY A 451 18.44 -24.80 -6.91
C GLY A 451 17.33 -24.18 -6.05
N SER A 452 17.27 -24.48 -4.75
CA SER A 452 16.30 -23.86 -3.82
C SER A 452 16.61 -22.39 -3.56
N ILE A 453 17.89 -22.02 -3.44
CA ILE A 453 18.29 -20.62 -3.27
C ILE A 453 17.92 -19.81 -4.51
N ILE A 454 18.22 -20.32 -5.71
CA ILE A 454 17.84 -19.66 -6.97
C ILE A 454 16.33 -19.52 -7.07
N ALA A 455 15.57 -20.56 -6.71
CA ALA A 455 14.11 -20.49 -6.70
C ALA A 455 13.59 -19.46 -5.71
N ALA A 456 14.08 -19.44 -4.47
CA ALA A 456 13.68 -18.46 -3.46
C ALA A 456 14.00 -17.02 -3.91
N LEU A 457 15.17 -16.79 -4.50
CA LEU A 457 15.56 -15.49 -5.06
C LEU A 457 14.68 -15.09 -6.24
N LEU A 458 14.42 -16.03 -7.16
CA LEU A 458 13.56 -15.80 -8.33
C LEU A 458 12.13 -15.49 -7.90
N THR A 459 11.56 -16.25 -6.97
CA THR A 459 10.23 -15.99 -6.40
C THR A 459 10.19 -14.63 -5.72
N THR A 460 11.17 -14.30 -4.88
CA THR A 460 11.25 -12.98 -4.23
C THR A 460 11.33 -11.85 -5.25
N PHE A 461 12.11 -12.03 -6.32
CA PHE A 461 12.25 -11.07 -7.41
C PHE A 461 10.95 -10.88 -8.20
N ILE A 462 10.31 -11.98 -8.62
CA ILE A 462 9.03 -11.96 -9.33
C ILE A 462 7.97 -11.24 -8.50
N ASN A 463 7.86 -11.59 -7.23
CA ASN A 463 6.92 -10.97 -6.30
C ASN A 463 7.14 -9.46 -6.17
N SER A 464 8.39 -9.05 -5.94
CA SER A 464 8.71 -7.64 -5.67
C SER A 464 8.62 -6.77 -6.92
N PHE A 465 8.98 -7.29 -8.11
CA PHE A 465 9.08 -6.48 -9.33
C PHE A 465 7.96 -6.71 -10.33
N VAL A 466 7.51 -7.95 -10.51
CA VAL A 466 6.50 -8.29 -11.53
C VAL A 466 5.11 -8.17 -10.93
N VAL A 467 4.83 -8.88 -9.83
CA VAL A 467 3.49 -8.87 -9.21
C VAL A 467 3.14 -7.46 -8.73
N GLY A 468 4.04 -6.79 -7.98
CA GLY A 468 3.80 -5.43 -7.50
C GLY A 468 3.46 -4.43 -8.62
N ARG A 469 4.22 -4.41 -9.72
CA ARG A 469 3.94 -3.52 -10.86
C ARG A 469 2.66 -3.87 -11.59
N LEU A 470 2.39 -5.16 -11.74
CA LEU A 470 1.21 -5.62 -12.45
C LEU A 470 -0.06 -5.35 -11.65
N SER A 471 -0.06 -5.56 -10.34
CA SER A 471 -1.16 -5.18 -9.45
C SER A 471 -1.42 -3.69 -9.51
N ASN A 472 -0.37 -2.85 -9.46
CA ASN A 472 -0.51 -1.39 -9.58
C ASN A 472 -1.17 -0.98 -10.91
N PHE A 473 -0.76 -1.61 -12.01
CA PHE A 473 -1.35 -1.41 -13.33
C PHE A 473 -2.82 -1.85 -13.38
N LEU A 474 -3.13 -3.02 -12.81
CA LEU A 474 -4.49 -3.57 -12.82
C LEU A 474 -5.46 -2.71 -12.02
N VAL A 475 -5.09 -2.31 -10.81
CA VAL A 475 -5.93 -1.43 -9.98
C VAL A 475 -6.08 -0.06 -10.63
N GLY A 476 -5.07 0.41 -11.37
CA GLY A 476 -5.17 1.64 -12.17
C GLY A 476 -6.26 1.57 -13.25
N PHE A 477 -6.50 0.39 -13.82
CA PHE A 477 -7.57 0.18 -14.78
C PHE A 477 -8.95 0.22 -14.12
N GLU A 478 -9.08 -0.23 -12.86
CA GLU A 478 -10.34 -0.40 -12.12
C GLU A 478 -11.10 0.90 -11.78
N SER A 479 -10.52 2.06 -12.11
CA SER A 479 -11.19 3.37 -12.12
C SER A 479 -11.86 3.73 -10.78
N TYR A 480 -11.08 3.71 -9.69
CA TYR A 480 -11.54 4.12 -8.34
C TYR A 480 -11.79 5.64 -8.25
N GLU A 481 -12.79 6.05 -7.46
CA GLU A 481 -13.15 7.46 -7.25
C GLU A 481 -12.12 8.22 -6.42
N THR A 482 -11.47 7.54 -5.48
CA THR A 482 -10.54 8.12 -4.52
C THR A 482 -9.24 7.34 -4.46
N TYR A 483 -8.15 8.00 -4.08
CA TYR A 483 -6.86 7.36 -3.83
C TYR A 483 -6.93 6.43 -2.60
N SER A 484 -7.75 6.72 -1.60
CA SER A 484 -8.01 5.83 -0.45
C SER A 484 -8.56 4.49 -0.92
N LEU A 485 -9.63 4.48 -1.71
CA LEU A 485 -10.20 3.24 -2.23
C LEU A 485 -9.22 2.51 -3.17
N TYR A 486 -8.47 3.27 -3.96
CA TYR A 486 -7.40 2.73 -4.82
C TYR A 486 -6.32 2.02 -4.00
N THR A 487 -5.78 2.67 -2.98
CA THR A 487 -4.70 2.17 -2.13
C THR A 487 -5.15 0.97 -1.29
N VAL A 488 -6.37 1.02 -0.74
CA VAL A 488 -7.05 -0.08 -0.03
C VAL A 488 -7.17 -1.32 -0.93
N SER A 489 -7.67 -1.14 -2.16
CA SER A 489 -7.79 -2.23 -3.13
C SER A 489 -6.43 -2.77 -3.57
N LEU A 490 -5.45 -1.89 -3.80
CA LEU A 490 -4.09 -2.27 -4.17
C LEU A 490 -3.42 -3.09 -3.07
N ALA A 491 -3.43 -2.61 -1.84
CA ALA A 491 -2.82 -3.31 -0.71
C ALA A 491 -3.43 -4.70 -0.49
N SER A 492 -4.76 -4.81 -0.50
CA SER A 492 -5.45 -6.08 -0.25
C SER A 492 -5.23 -7.11 -1.35
N LYS A 493 -5.41 -6.71 -2.62
CA LYS A 493 -5.18 -7.58 -3.77
C LYS A 493 -3.72 -8.00 -3.87
N LEU A 494 -2.79 -7.07 -3.67
CA LEU A 494 -1.37 -7.36 -3.72
C LEU A 494 -0.97 -8.31 -2.59
N SER A 495 -1.44 -8.10 -1.35
CA SER A 495 -1.19 -9.01 -0.21
C SER A 495 -1.63 -10.44 -0.52
N LEU A 496 -2.86 -10.60 -1.05
CA LEU A 496 -3.43 -11.90 -1.37
C LEU A 496 -2.71 -12.55 -2.56
N MET A 497 -2.41 -11.81 -3.62
CA MET A 497 -1.64 -12.32 -4.76
C MET A 497 -0.24 -12.78 -4.33
N LEU A 498 0.45 -11.99 -3.51
CA LEU A 498 1.77 -12.32 -2.99
C LEU A 498 1.73 -13.57 -2.10
N PHE A 499 0.72 -13.70 -1.24
CA PHE A 499 0.55 -14.89 -0.40
C PHE A 499 0.22 -16.14 -1.23
N VAL A 500 -0.75 -16.06 -2.15
CA VAL A 500 -1.11 -17.18 -3.01
C VAL A 500 0.11 -17.62 -3.85
N ASN A 501 0.83 -16.66 -4.43
CA ASN A 501 1.98 -16.97 -5.27
C ASN A 501 3.18 -17.55 -4.50
N SER A 502 3.45 -17.04 -3.30
CA SER A 502 4.62 -17.45 -2.53
C SER A 502 4.37 -18.70 -1.71
N ALA A 503 3.19 -18.83 -1.09
CA ALA A 503 2.88 -19.94 -0.20
C ALA A 503 2.00 -21.00 -0.86
N ILE A 504 0.79 -20.64 -1.28
CA ILE A 504 -0.17 -21.65 -1.72
C ILE A 504 0.33 -22.39 -2.96
N ILE A 505 0.88 -21.67 -3.95
CA ILE A 505 1.42 -22.29 -5.15
C ILE A 505 2.65 -23.14 -4.84
N ALA A 506 3.59 -22.66 -4.02
CA ALA A 506 4.78 -23.43 -3.63
C ALA A 506 4.39 -24.72 -2.88
N PHE A 507 3.43 -24.62 -1.96
CA PHE A 507 2.85 -25.77 -1.28
C PHE A 507 2.21 -26.78 -2.24
N LEU A 508 1.37 -26.33 -3.18
CA LEU A 508 0.72 -27.22 -4.15
C LEU A 508 1.74 -27.90 -5.08
N ALA A 509 2.74 -27.14 -5.56
CA ALA A 509 3.81 -27.66 -6.40
C ALA A 509 4.63 -28.73 -5.66
N SER A 510 5.03 -28.48 -4.42
CA SER A 510 5.84 -29.45 -3.66
C SER A 510 5.05 -30.65 -3.16
N THR A 511 3.78 -30.46 -2.79
CA THR A 511 2.97 -31.53 -2.16
C THR A 511 2.28 -32.41 -3.19
N ILE A 512 1.62 -31.81 -4.20
CA ILE A 512 0.81 -32.56 -5.17
C ILE A 512 1.67 -33.05 -6.32
N TYR A 513 2.54 -32.18 -6.86
CA TYR A 513 3.28 -32.48 -8.08
C TYR A 513 4.58 -33.24 -7.80
N THR A 514 5.50 -32.69 -7.00
CA THR A 514 6.79 -33.38 -6.74
C THR A 514 6.73 -34.39 -5.59
N ARG A 515 5.72 -34.30 -4.72
CA ARG A 515 5.60 -35.08 -3.47
C ARG A 515 6.87 -35.05 -2.61
N ASN A 516 7.63 -33.96 -2.68
CA ASN A 516 8.90 -33.78 -2.00
C ASN A 516 8.78 -32.67 -0.94
N LEU A 517 8.40 -33.05 0.27
CA LEU A 517 8.28 -32.12 1.40
C LEU A 517 9.64 -31.88 2.08
N PHE A 518 10.40 -32.96 2.34
CA PHE A 518 11.57 -32.96 3.22
C PHE A 518 12.90 -33.25 2.53
N GLY A 519 12.86 -33.82 1.32
CA GLY A 519 14.05 -34.21 0.58
C GLY A 519 14.85 -33.00 0.10
N PRO A 520 16.04 -33.23 -0.48
CA PRO A 520 16.84 -32.18 -1.09
C PRO A 520 16.00 -31.39 -2.09
N GLY A 521 16.04 -30.06 -2.00
CA GLY A 521 15.21 -29.20 -2.86
C GLY A 521 13.72 -29.18 -2.52
N GLY A 522 13.29 -29.90 -1.48
CA GLY A 522 11.90 -29.99 -1.05
C GLY A 522 11.38 -28.69 -0.41
N LEU A 523 10.09 -28.72 -0.06
CA LEU A 523 9.37 -27.55 0.46
C LEU A 523 10.09 -26.88 1.65
N ILE A 524 10.61 -27.67 2.61
CA ILE A 524 11.28 -27.10 3.80
C ILE A 524 12.48 -26.20 3.45
N TYR A 525 13.23 -26.55 2.41
CA TYR A 525 14.41 -25.79 1.99
C TYR A 525 14.00 -24.51 1.29
N THR A 526 13.10 -24.63 0.32
CA THR A 526 12.58 -23.49 -0.44
C THR A 526 11.96 -22.45 0.48
N GLU A 527 11.12 -22.86 1.44
CA GLU A 527 10.51 -21.93 2.39
C GLU A 527 11.49 -21.34 3.40
N THR A 528 12.46 -22.14 3.89
CA THR A 528 13.47 -21.60 4.81
C THR A 528 14.35 -20.54 4.13
N TYR A 529 14.77 -20.78 2.89
CA TYR A 529 15.50 -19.77 2.12
C TYR A 529 14.60 -18.57 1.79
N PHE A 530 13.33 -18.79 1.47
CA PHE A 530 12.37 -17.71 1.27
C PHE A 530 12.24 -16.82 2.52
N PHE A 531 12.14 -17.40 3.72
CA PHE A 531 12.13 -16.62 4.96
C PHE A 531 13.40 -15.78 5.12
N MET A 532 14.57 -16.34 4.81
CA MET A 532 15.83 -15.60 4.88
C MET A 532 15.89 -14.45 3.87
N THR A 533 15.52 -14.71 2.61
CA THR A 533 15.54 -13.67 1.58
C THR A 533 14.51 -12.59 1.87
N ASN A 534 13.31 -12.96 2.32
CA ASN A 534 12.25 -12.02 2.68
C ASN A 534 12.57 -11.22 3.97
N ALA A 535 13.41 -11.74 4.87
CA ALA A 535 13.88 -10.97 6.03
C ALA A 535 14.96 -9.93 5.67
N ILE A 536 15.78 -10.20 4.66
CA ILE A 536 16.97 -9.38 4.33
C ILE A 536 16.69 -8.42 3.18
N ILE A 537 16.06 -8.88 2.10
CA ILE A 537 15.93 -8.11 0.85
C ILE A 537 15.01 -6.89 1.03
N PRO A 538 13.80 -6.97 1.60
CA PRO A 538 12.91 -5.81 1.69
C PRO A 538 13.48 -4.63 2.50
N PRO A 539 14.11 -4.83 3.68
CA PRO A 539 14.79 -3.73 4.39
C PRO A 539 15.92 -3.10 3.55
N ILE A 540 16.71 -3.92 2.85
CA ILE A 540 17.79 -3.43 1.98
C ILE A 540 17.23 -2.61 0.82
N VAL A 541 16.24 -3.13 0.10
CA VAL A 541 15.61 -2.44 -1.03
C VAL A 541 15.01 -1.11 -0.58
N THR A 542 14.39 -1.08 0.59
CA THR A 542 13.86 0.15 1.21
C THR A 542 14.96 1.16 1.50
N LEU A 543 16.07 0.76 2.12
CA LEU A 543 17.19 1.66 2.45
C LEU A 543 17.94 2.18 1.22
N VAL A 544 18.11 1.32 0.21
CA VAL A 544 18.80 1.65 -1.05
C VAL A 544 17.95 2.63 -1.86
N ASP A 545 16.64 2.33 -1.95
CA ASP A 545 15.66 3.00 -2.80
C ASP A 545 16.11 3.05 -4.28
N PRO A 546 15.86 1.97 -5.05
CA PRO A 546 16.29 1.88 -6.44
C PRO A 546 15.76 3.02 -7.33
N ASN A 547 14.58 3.57 -7.02
CA ASN A 547 13.99 4.65 -7.80
C ASN A 547 14.83 5.92 -7.69
N ARG A 548 15.35 6.23 -6.50
CA ARG A 548 16.28 7.34 -6.31
C ARG A 548 17.57 7.17 -7.11
N ILE A 549 18.14 5.98 -7.15
CA ILE A 549 19.35 5.70 -7.96
C ILE A 549 19.05 5.97 -9.44
N ILE A 550 17.90 5.50 -9.94
CA ILE A 550 17.47 5.76 -11.33
C ILE A 550 17.31 7.26 -11.58
N LYS A 551 16.66 8.01 -10.67
CA LYS A 551 16.53 9.48 -10.79
C LYS A 551 17.91 10.16 -10.81
N GLN A 552 18.83 9.76 -9.94
CA GLN A 552 20.19 10.31 -9.89
C GLN A 552 21.00 10.02 -11.16
N LEU A 553 20.90 8.81 -11.71
CA LEU A 553 21.54 8.45 -12.97
C LEU A 553 20.97 9.28 -14.14
N LYS A 554 19.65 9.49 -14.17
CA LYS A 554 19.00 10.37 -15.15
C LYS A 554 19.48 11.82 -15.02
N LEU A 555 19.55 12.36 -13.81
CA LEU A 555 20.07 13.71 -13.54
C LEU A 555 21.53 13.86 -13.98
N TRP A 556 22.38 12.88 -13.66
CA TRP A 556 23.76 12.84 -14.11
C TRP A 556 23.86 12.85 -15.64
N TRP A 557 23.02 12.06 -16.32
CA TRP A 557 22.97 12.00 -17.77
C TRP A 557 22.53 13.34 -18.39
N ILE A 558 21.49 13.99 -17.83
CA ILE A 558 21.01 15.31 -18.27
C ILE A 558 22.12 16.37 -18.12
N LYS A 559 22.82 16.41 -16.98
CA LYS A 559 23.92 17.34 -16.73
C LYS A 559 25.12 17.07 -17.65
N LYS A 560 25.44 15.80 -17.90
CA LYS A 560 26.60 15.41 -18.73
C LYS A 560 26.40 15.70 -20.21
N PHE A 561 25.18 15.52 -20.72
CA PHE A 561 24.86 15.66 -22.14
C PHE A 561 24.06 16.93 -22.47
N ASN A 562 23.93 17.87 -21.52
CA ASN A 562 23.15 19.11 -21.65
C ASN A 562 21.77 18.88 -22.28
N GLN A 563 21.04 17.86 -21.79
CA GLN A 563 19.73 17.55 -22.34
C GLN A 563 18.71 18.64 -22.03
N VAL A 564 17.96 19.04 -23.06
CA VAL A 564 16.84 19.97 -22.94
C VAL A 564 15.68 19.27 -22.23
N VAL A 565 15.33 19.74 -21.03
CA VAL A 565 14.22 19.26 -20.19
C VAL A 565 13.37 20.43 -19.72
N THR A 566 12.12 20.19 -19.32
CA THR A 566 11.24 21.24 -18.75
C THR A 566 11.47 21.42 -17.26
N GLN A 567 11.03 22.56 -16.69
CA GLN A 567 11.05 22.79 -15.25
C GLN A 567 10.32 21.69 -14.47
N LYS A 568 9.15 21.26 -14.95
CA LYS A 568 8.37 20.16 -14.34
C LYS A 568 9.15 18.84 -14.32
N GLU A 569 9.73 18.43 -15.45
CA GLU A 569 10.53 17.20 -15.51
C GLU A 569 11.75 17.27 -14.59
N LEU A 570 12.37 18.45 -14.50
CA LEU A 570 13.50 18.65 -13.60
C LEU A 570 13.05 18.56 -12.13
N ASN A 571 11.93 19.20 -11.78
CA ASN A 571 11.34 19.12 -10.45
C ASN A 571 11.04 17.67 -10.07
N ASP A 572 10.38 16.90 -10.94
CA ASP A 572 10.04 15.47 -10.70
C ASP A 572 11.29 14.59 -10.48
N LEU A 573 12.40 14.92 -11.17
CA LEU A 573 13.68 14.22 -11.03
C LEU A 573 14.43 14.60 -9.75
N TYR A 574 14.32 15.84 -9.29
CA TYR A 574 14.88 16.30 -8.02
C TYR A 574 14.02 15.90 -6.82
N GLU A 575 12.71 15.73 -7.02
CA GLU A 575 11.79 15.27 -5.99
C GLU A 575 12.26 13.94 -5.40
N HIS A 576 12.14 13.82 -4.08
CA HIS A 576 12.35 12.56 -3.39
C HIS A 576 11.44 11.45 -3.93
N SER A 577 11.78 10.20 -3.62
CA SER A 577 10.87 9.09 -3.95
C SER A 577 9.61 9.22 -3.11
N GLU A 578 8.49 8.85 -3.70
CA GLU A 578 7.21 8.85 -3.01
C GLU A 578 7.10 7.66 -2.07
N HIS A 579 6.61 7.89 -0.86
CA HIS A 579 6.29 6.82 0.08
C HIS A 579 4.91 6.24 -0.22
N LEU A 580 4.88 5.04 -0.82
CA LEU A 580 3.67 4.31 -1.16
C LEU A 580 3.34 3.30 -0.06
N ILE A 581 2.62 3.77 0.96
CA ILE A 581 2.31 3.03 2.19
C ILE A 581 1.54 1.72 1.91
N GLU A 582 0.72 1.69 0.87
CA GLU A 582 -0.09 0.55 0.47
C GLU A 582 0.73 -0.65 0.00
N LEU A 583 1.85 -0.40 -0.68
CA LEU A 583 2.79 -1.45 -1.08
C LEU A 583 3.51 -2.02 0.15
N LYS A 584 3.78 -1.16 1.14
CA LYS A 584 4.48 -1.54 2.38
C LYS A 584 3.59 -2.41 3.27
N TYR A 585 2.33 -2.02 3.44
CA TYR A 585 1.32 -2.86 4.09
C TYR A 585 1.24 -4.25 3.44
N ALA A 586 1.21 -4.29 2.10
CA ALA A 586 1.14 -5.56 1.38
C ALA A 586 2.36 -6.47 1.62
N ASP A 587 3.56 -5.89 1.69
CA ASP A 587 4.79 -6.63 2.01
C ASP A 587 4.79 -7.20 3.45
N ILE A 588 4.29 -6.42 4.42
CA ILE A 588 4.15 -6.87 5.81
C ILE A 588 3.12 -8.00 5.89
N MET A 589 1.93 -7.81 5.29
CA MET A 589 0.86 -8.80 5.28
C MET A 589 1.28 -10.10 4.61
N LYS A 590 1.96 -10.04 3.46
CA LYS A 590 2.59 -11.20 2.82
C LYS A 590 3.49 -11.94 3.80
N THR A 591 4.38 -11.22 4.48
CA THR A 591 5.33 -11.81 5.43
C THR A 591 4.60 -12.52 6.56
N LEU A 592 3.55 -11.91 7.12
CA LEU A 592 2.74 -12.51 8.18
C LEU A 592 1.99 -13.75 7.70
N PHE A 593 1.30 -13.69 6.57
CA PHE A 593 0.56 -14.83 6.03
C PHE A 593 1.47 -16.04 5.77
N ILE A 594 2.65 -15.81 5.20
CA ILE A 594 3.65 -16.87 4.96
C ILE A 594 4.19 -17.42 6.28
N THR A 595 4.50 -16.54 7.24
CA THR A 595 4.95 -16.94 8.58
C THR A 595 3.90 -17.82 9.25
N PHE A 596 2.66 -17.39 9.28
CA PHE A 596 1.57 -18.11 9.94
C PHE A 596 1.27 -19.43 9.26
N PHE A 597 1.33 -19.48 7.93
CA PHE A 597 1.10 -20.71 7.20
C PHE A 597 2.22 -21.75 7.42
N TYR A 598 3.50 -21.37 7.26
CA TYR A 598 4.62 -22.33 7.21
C TYR A 598 5.37 -22.56 8.51
N THR A 599 5.26 -21.70 9.51
CA THR A 599 6.01 -21.91 10.75
C THR A 599 5.71 -23.22 11.50
N PRO A 600 4.51 -23.84 11.40
CA PRO A 600 4.33 -25.24 11.81
C PRO A 600 5.33 -26.23 11.19
N LEU A 601 5.70 -26.00 9.93
CA LEU A 601 6.65 -26.83 9.18
C LEU A 601 8.10 -26.41 9.46
N THR A 602 8.38 -25.10 9.47
CA THR A 602 9.71 -24.50 9.66
C THR A 602 9.70 -23.46 10.80
N PRO A 603 9.79 -23.88 12.08
CA PRO A 603 9.73 -22.96 13.23
C PRO A 603 10.83 -21.88 13.26
N ALA A 604 11.97 -22.08 12.59
CA ALA A 604 12.98 -21.04 12.42
C ALA A 604 12.41 -19.77 11.73
N GLY A 605 11.33 -19.93 10.96
CA GLY A 605 10.56 -18.85 10.32
C GLY A 605 10.06 -17.78 11.28
N TYR A 606 9.78 -18.10 12.55
CA TYR A 606 9.36 -17.11 13.54
C TYR A 606 10.46 -16.08 13.81
N ILE A 607 11.69 -16.56 14.04
CA ILE A 607 12.83 -15.71 14.41
C ILE A 607 13.25 -14.87 13.20
N THR A 608 13.35 -15.49 12.02
CA THR A 608 13.73 -14.78 10.79
C THR A 608 12.72 -13.70 10.43
N SER A 609 11.42 -13.98 10.55
CA SER A 609 10.37 -13.01 10.25
C SER A 609 10.30 -11.89 11.28
N PHE A 610 10.50 -12.18 12.58
CA PHE A 610 10.60 -11.15 13.61
C PHE A 610 11.78 -10.20 13.35
N VAL A 611 12.97 -10.74 13.08
CA VAL A 611 14.17 -9.94 12.76
C VAL A 611 13.95 -9.14 11.47
N GLY A 612 13.37 -9.76 10.44
CA GLY A 612 13.05 -9.11 9.17
C GLY A 612 12.11 -7.92 9.34
N LEU A 613 11.00 -8.10 10.07
CA LEU A 613 10.05 -7.03 10.36
C LEU A 613 10.66 -5.93 11.23
N ALA A 614 11.54 -6.26 12.18
CA ALA A 614 12.21 -5.27 13.03
C ALA A 614 13.20 -4.41 12.22
N LEU A 615 13.98 -5.04 11.34
CA LEU A 615 14.84 -4.33 10.40
C LEU A 615 14.02 -3.48 9.42
N TYR A 616 12.89 -4.00 8.95
CA TYR A 616 11.98 -3.28 8.07
C TYR A 616 11.39 -2.04 8.74
N TYR A 617 10.91 -2.15 10.00
CA TYR A 617 10.43 -1.01 10.79
C TYR A 617 11.49 0.09 10.90
N CYS A 618 12.72 -0.28 11.28
CA CYS A 618 13.82 0.67 11.38
C CYS A 618 14.18 1.30 10.02
N ALA A 619 14.18 0.51 8.95
CA ALA A 619 14.44 0.99 7.60
C ALA A 619 13.37 2.00 7.13
N GLU A 620 12.10 1.67 7.29
CA GLU A 620 10.97 2.52 6.91
C GLU A 620 10.98 3.83 7.70
N LYS A 621 11.12 3.77 9.02
CA LYS A 621 11.17 4.96 9.88
C LYS A 621 12.38 5.84 9.54
N TYR A 622 13.52 5.27 9.20
CA TYR A 622 14.69 6.04 8.76
C TYR A 622 14.45 6.72 7.39
N VAL A 623 13.86 5.99 6.45
CA VAL A 623 13.66 6.43 5.08
C VAL A 623 12.59 7.53 4.99
N ILE A 624 11.47 7.40 5.71
CA ILE A 624 10.43 8.44 5.73
C ILE A 624 10.94 9.77 6.29
N CYS A 625 11.71 9.75 7.39
CA CYS A 625 12.21 10.97 8.01
C CYS A 625 13.26 11.69 7.15
N ASN A 626 13.98 10.97 6.28
CA ASN A 626 15.19 11.50 5.65
C ASN A 626 15.19 11.54 4.13
N ARG A 627 14.42 10.69 3.45
CA ARG A 627 14.63 10.39 2.02
C ARG A 627 13.37 10.32 1.17
N MET A 628 12.18 10.54 1.74
CA MET A 628 10.91 10.41 1.04
C MET A 628 10.14 11.74 0.99
N SER A 629 9.22 11.82 0.03
CA SER A 629 8.13 12.78 -0.03
C SER A 629 6.79 12.05 0.14
N VAL A 630 5.79 12.79 0.62
CA VAL A 630 4.40 12.31 0.76
C VAL A 630 3.52 13.24 -0.07
N LYS A 631 2.89 12.71 -1.12
CA LYS A 631 2.02 13.47 -2.02
C LYS A 631 0.56 13.42 -1.59
N HIS A 632 0.13 12.25 -1.14
CA HIS A 632 -1.23 11.97 -0.71
C HIS A 632 -1.21 11.55 0.76
N THR A 633 -2.17 12.06 1.53
CA THR A 633 -2.40 11.69 2.92
C THR A 633 -3.28 10.43 2.94
N PRO A 634 -2.74 9.25 3.30
CA PRO A 634 -3.51 8.02 3.32
C PRO A 634 -4.58 8.11 4.42
N SER A 635 -5.83 7.75 4.09
CA SER A 635 -6.91 7.68 5.08
C SER A 635 -6.76 6.51 6.04
N ILE A 636 -7.49 6.57 7.16
CA ILE A 636 -7.60 5.46 8.12
C ILE A 636 -8.12 4.17 7.46
N GLN A 637 -8.92 4.26 6.40
CA GLN A 637 -9.58 3.12 5.76
C GLN A 637 -8.58 2.00 5.37
N LEU A 638 -7.38 2.40 4.94
CA LEU A 638 -6.31 1.45 4.64
C LEU A 638 -5.89 0.66 5.88
N SER A 639 -5.64 1.34 7.01
CA SER A 639 -5.24 0.71 8.27
C SER A 639 -6.33 -0.21 8.82
N ILE A 640 -7.60 0.18 8.72
CA ILE A 640 -8.75 -0.66 9.11
C ILE A 640 -8.77 -1.94 8.28
N LEU A 641 -8.73 -1.83 6.94
CA LEU A 641 -8.78 -3.01 6.08
C LEU A 641 -7.57 -3.93 6.32
N MET A 642 -6.37 -3.39 6.50
CA MET A 642 -5.19 -4.21 6.79
C MET A 642 -5.32 -4.94 8.14
N THR A 643 -6.05 -4.36 9.09
CA THR A 643 -6.37 -4.99 10.37
C THR A 643 -7.41 -6.09 10.24
N GLU A 644 -8.44 -5.88 9.41
CA GLU A 644 -9.39 -6.94 9.03
C GLU A 644 -8.65 -8.09 8.33
N MET A 645 -7.70 -7.78 7.45
CA MET A 645 -6.87 -8.82 6.84
C MET A 645 -5.99 -9.56 7.86
N MET A 646 -5.54 -8.88 8.90
CA MET A 646 -4.79 -9.47 10.01
C MET A 646 -5.64 -10.46 10.83
N GLU A 647 -6.97 -10.32 10.84
CA GLU A 647 -7.89 -11.29 11.48
C GLU A 647 -7.98 -12.62 10.74
N TYR A 648 -7.47 -12.71 9.52
CA TYR A 648 -7.27 -13.99 8.84
C TYR A 648 -6.02 -14.75 9.31
N LEU A 649 -5.14 -14.13 10.10
CA LEU A 649 -3.94 -14.80 10.59
C LEU A 649 -4.23 -16.07 11.41
N PRO A 650 -5.12 -16.06 12.43
CA PRO A 650 -5.43 -17.27 13.21
C PRO A 650 -5.91 -18.43 12.35
N ILE A 651 -6.78 -18.17 11.35
CA ILE A 651 -7.31 -19.23 10.48
C ILE A 651 -6.22 -19.75 9.53
N ILE A 652 -5.37 -18.89 8.98
CA ILE A 652 -4.23 -19.30 8.15
C ILE A 652 -3.25 -20.18 8.96
N TYR A 653 -2.98 -19.81 10.22
CA TYR A 653 -2.12 -20.60 11.10
C TYR A 653 -2.73 -21.94 11.48
N ALA A 654 -3.99 -21.95 11.89
CA ALA A 654 -4.69 -23.19 12.23
C ALA A 654 -4.80 -24.13 11.01
N ALA A 655 -5.05 -23.58 9.82
CA ALA A 655 -5.09 -24.33 8.56
C ALA A 655 -3.71 -24.88 8.19
N GLY A 656 -2.66 -24.06 8.21
CA GLY A 656 -1.29 -24.51 7.95
C GLY A 656 -0.89 -25.64 8.88
N TYR A 657 -1.15 -25.49 10.18
CA TYR A 657 -0.88 -26.54 11.16
C TYR A 657 -1.65 -27.83 10.90
N LEU A 658 -2.96 -27.76 10.63
CA LEU A 658 -3.78 -28.93 10.31
C LEU A 658 -3.26 -29.65 9.06
N ILE A 659 -2.98 -28.90 8.00
CA ILE A 659 -2.50 -29.43 6.72
C ILE A 659 -1.18 -30.18 6.92
N PHE A 660 -0.18 -29.54 7.54
CA PHE A 660 1.13 -30.18 7.73
C PHE A 660 1.07 -31.35 8.71
N ASN A 661 0.27 -31.25 9.77
CA ASN A 661 0.10 -32.37 10.69
C ASN A 661 -0.58 -33.57 10.03
N TYR A 662 -1.62 -33.33 9.20
CA TYR A 662 -2.30 -34.38 8.46
C TYR A 662 -1.39 -35.04 7.42
N GLN A 663 -0.60 -34.25 6.69
CA GLN A 663 0.35 -34.78 5.71
C GLN A 663 1.42 -35.69 6.33
N ILE A 664 1.78 -35.46 7.61
CA ILE A 664 2.84 -36.21 8.28
C ILE A 664 2.31 -37.40 9.06
N THR A 665 1.28 -37.19 9.88
CA THR A 665 0.78 -38.21 10.81
C THR A 665 -0.39 -39.01 10.24
N GLY A 666 -1.05 -38.51 9.18
CA GLY A 666 -2.31 -39.06 8.66
C GLY A 666 -3.50 -38.88 9.61
N THR A 667 -3.33 -38.19 10.74
CA THR A 667 -4.36 -38.02 11.77
C THR A 667 -4.58 -36.54 12.10
N THR A 668 -5.78 -36.23 12.58
CA THR A 668 -6.15 -34.88 13.01
C THR A 668 -6.58 -34.90 14.47
N SER A 669 -6.03 -33.99 15.26
CA SER A 669 -6.42 -33.80 16.65
C SER A 669 -7.67 -32.94 16.76
N TYR A 670 -8.52 -33.24 17.75
CA TYR A 670 -9.71 -32.44 18.06
C TYR A 670 -9.36 -30.97 18.35
N TRP A 671 -8.21 -30.70 18.95
CA TRP A 671 -7.73 -29.33 19.23
C TRP A 671 -7.40 -28.55 17.97
N ALA A 672 -6.89 -29.21 16.92
CA ALA A 672 -6.62 -28.56 15.64
C ALA A 672 -7.93 -28.15 14.95
N ILE A 673 -8.96 -29.00 15.01
CA ILE A 673 -10.31 -28.70 14.51
C ILE A 673 -10.93 -27.55 15.32
N ALA A 674 -10.84 -27.59 16.65
CA ALA A 674 -11.32 -26.51 17.52
C ALA A 674 -10.63 -25.18 17.22
N SER A 675 -9.31 -25.19 16.96
CA SER A 675 -8.55 -24.00 16.57
C SER A 675 -9.08 -23.36 15.28
N ILE A 676 -9.38 -24.17 14.27
CA ILE A 676 -9.97 -23.69 13.00
C ILE A 676 -11.37 -23.12 13.22
N LEU A 677 -12.21 -23.81 14.00
CA LEU A 677 -13.57 -23.33 14.29
C LEU A 677 -13.56 -21.99 15.01
N VAL A 678 -12.74 -21.85 16.06
CA VAL A 678 -12.59 -20.59 16.80
C VAL A 678 -12.06 -19.49 15.89
N SER A 679 -11.02 -19.78 15.09
CA SER A 679 -10.44 -18.80 14.16
C SER A 679 -11.39 -18.37 13.05
N PHE A 680 -12.20 -19.30 12.54
CA PHE A 680 -13.22 -19.01 11.54
C PHE A 680 -14.31 -18.11 12.14
N LEU A 681 -14.83 -18.47 13.31
CA LEU A 681 -15.81 -17.65 14.02
C LEU A 681 -15.27 -16.24 14.26
N SER A 682 -14.04 -16.08 14.74
CA SER A 682 -13.45 -14.76 14.95
C SER A 682 -13.27 -13.96 13.66
N SER A 683 -12.94 -14.61 12.53
CA SER A 683 -12.75 -13.92 11.24
C SER A 683 -14.06 -13.45 10.59
N VAL A 684 -15.19 -14.04 10.98
CA VAL A 684 -16.53 -13.67 10.48
C VAL A 684 -17.18 -12.63 11.39
N LEU A 685 -16.76 -12.54 12.65
CA LEU A 685 -17.32 -11.60 13.61
C LEU A 685 -16.90 -10.16 13.26
N PRO A 686 -17.85 -9.20 13.23
CA PRO A 686 -17.56 -7.80 12.98
C PRO A 686 -16.91 -7.15 14.21
N MET A 687 -15.62 -7.45 14.40
CA MET A 687 -14.87 -7.04 15.60
C MET A 687 -14.83 -5.52 15.79
N GLN A 688 -14.85 -4.74 14.70
CA GLN A 688 -14.91 -3.28 14.75
C GLN A 688 -16.11 -2.78 15.57
N TYR A 689 -17.31 -3.20 15.18
CA TYR A 689 -18.55 -2.83 15.86
C TYR A 689 -18.56 -3.25 17.33
N PHE A 690 -17.97 -4.40 17.65
CA PHE A 690 -17.88 -4.85 19.03
C PHE A 690 -16.94 -3.97 19.87
N VAL A 691 -15.79 -3.57 19.31
CA VAL A 691 -14.84 -2.67 19.98
C VAL A 691 -15.44 -1.29 20.16
N GLU A 692 -16.04 -0.71 19.12
CA GLU A 692 -16.73 0.61 19.17
C GLU A 692 -17.88 0.60 20.18
N SER A 693 -18.68 -0.48 20.20
CA SER A 693 -19.76 -0.62 21.17
C SER A 693 -19.26 -0.75 22.61
N LEU A 694 -18.09 -1.36 22.83
CA LEU A 694 -17.54 -1.56 24.17
C LEU A 694 -16.79 -0.31 24.68
N PHE A 695 -16.19 0.44 23.77
CA PHE A 695 -15.39 1.63 24.05
C PHE A 695 -16.02 2.85 23.38
N GLN A 696 -17.26 3.19 23.76
CA GLN A 696 -17.91 4.42 23.33
C GLN A 696 -17.00 5.61 23.65
N GLN A 697 -16.47 6.26 22.61
CA GLN A 697 -15.77 7.52 22.73
C GLN A 697 -16.78 8.64 22.48
N GLU A 698 -16.74 9.67 23.32
CA GLU A 698 -17.52 10.89 23.08
C GLU A 698 -16.89 11.58 21.86
N GLU A 699 -17.61 11.62 20.74
CA GLU A 699 -17.29 12.51 19.63
C GLU A 699 -17.30 13.95 20.17
N GLN A 700 -16.16 14.64 20.07
CA GLN A 700 -16.10 16.05 20.39
C GLN A 700 -16.44 16.82 19.12
N ASP A 701 -17.64 17.40 19.08
CA ASP A 701 -18.05 18.25 17.97
C ASP A 701 -17.11 19.46 17.86
N GLU A 702 -16.49 19.65 16.70
CA GLU A 702 -15.70 20.83 16.42
C GLU A 702 -16.59 22.07 16.30
N THR A 703 -16.35 23.06 17.14
CA THR A 703 -17.12 24.33 17.13
C THR A 703 -16.60 25.36 16.12
N THR A 704 -15.48 25.07 15.44
CA THR A 704 -14.85 25.98 14.49
C THR A 704 -15.69 26.13 13.24
N SER A 705 -15.84 27.37 12.75
CA SER A 705 -16.55 27.59 11.50
C SER A 705 -15.66 27.27 10.29
N PHE A 706 -16.27 26.84 9.18
CA PHE A 706 -15.57 26.53 7.93
C PHE A 706 -14.67 27.67 7.46
N ASN A 707 -15.10 28.93 7.59
CA ASN A 707 -14.29 30.08 7.17
C ASN A 707 -13.01 30.27 8.01
N GLU A 708 -13.07 29.92 9.29
CA GLU A 708 -11.91 29.97 10.19
C GLU A 708 -10.97 28.79 9.92
N ALA A 709 -11.51 27.57 9.82
CA ALA A 709 -10.74 26.36 9.51
C ALA A 709 -10.09 26.43 8.13
N LYS A 710 -10.76 27.03 7.14
CA LYS A 710 -10.29 27.17 5.75
C LYS A 710 -8.96 27.88 5.60
N VAL A 711 -8.56 28.72 6.56
CA VAL A 711 -7.24 29.39 6.55
C VAL A 711 -6.10 28.37 6.73
N ASN A 712 -6.36 27.28 7.45
CA ASN A 712 -5.39 26.22 7.71
C ASN A 712 -5.38 25.14 6.63
N PHE A 713 -6.40 25.10 5.76
CA PHE A 713 -6.48 24.10 4.71
C PHE A 713 -5.39 24.32 3.65
N SER A 714 -4.59 23.29 3.41
CA SER A 714 -3.60 23.27 2.35
C SER A 714 -4.23 23.19 0.95
N THR A 715 -5.42 22.59 0.86
CA THR A 715 -6.17 22.37 -0.39
C THR A 715 -7.68 22.50 -0.16
N SER A 716 -8.46 22.73 -1.22
CA SER A 716 -9.93 22.71 -1.19
C SER A 716 -10.45 22.02 -2.45
N TYR A 717 -11.71 21.56 -2.42
CA TYR A 717 -12.37 20.97 -3.61
C TYR A 717 -12.39 21.94 -4.78
N SER A 718 -12.68 23.22 -4.51
CA SER A 718 -12.63 24.28 -5.51
C SER A 718 -11.26 24.48 -6.14
N LEU A 719 -10.17 24.35 -5.36
CA LEU A 719 -8.79 24.47 -5.85
C LEU A 719 -8.32 23.24 -6.65
N GLN A 720 -8.74 22.04 -6.23
CA GLN A 720 -8.33 20.77 -6.85
C GLN A 720 -9.18 20.42 -8.08
N ASN A 721 -10.37 21.02 -8.23
CA ASN A 721 -11.22 20.80 -9.38
C ASN A 721 -10.51 21.24 -10.69
N PRO A 722 -10.29 20.32 -11.66
CA PRO A 722 -9.50 20.59 -12.85
C PRO A 722 -10.09 21.71 -13.72
N VAL A 723 -11.41 21.91 -13.66
CA VAL A 723 -12.09 22.98 -14.42
C VAL A 723 -11.87 24.35 -13.78
N ASN A 724 -11.75 24.40 -12.44
CA ASN A 724 -11.50 25.64 -11.71
C ASN A 724 -10.04 26.11 -11.79
N LYS A 725 -9.09 25.19 -12.00
CA LYS A 725 -7.64 25.46 -12.04
C LYS A 725 -7.25 26.60 -13.00
N TYR A 726 -7.97 26.75 -14.11
CA TYR A 726 -7.66 27.69 -15.19
C TYR A 726 -8.38 29.02 -15.10
N ASN A 727 -9.34 29.16 -14.20
CA ASN A 727 -9.99 30.44 -13.94
C ASN A 727 -9.09 31.28 -13.02
N ASN A 728 -9.03 32.61 -13.21
CA ASN A 728 -8.28 33.53 -12.34
C ASN A 728 -8.82 33.61 -10.89
N LYS A 729 -9.81 32.78 -10.56
CA LYS A 729 -10.43 32.69 -9.23
C LYS A 729 -9.46 32.38 -8.09
N PRO A 730 -8.34 31.63 -8.19
CA PRO A 730 -7.47 31.39 -7.05
C PRO A 730 -6.93 32.70 -6.44
N LEU A 731 -6.54 33.67 -7.27
CA LEU A 731 -6.09 34.98 -6.81
C LEU A 731 -7.26 35.86 -6.34
N GLU A 732 -8.40 35.85 -7.05
CA GLU A 732 -9.58 36.63 -6.65
C GLU A 732 -10.27 36.07 -5.39
N THR A 733 -10.20 34.77 -5.14
CA THR A 733 -10.75 34.11 -3.93
C THR A 733 -9.89 34.46 -2.72
N ILE A 734 -8.55 34.45 -2.88
CA ILE A 734 -7.63 34.97 -1.86
C ILE A 734 -7.86 36.48 -1.64
N GLN A 735 -8.03 37.28 -2.70
CA GLN A 735 -8.28 38.73 -2.60
C GLN A 735 -9.67 39.11 -2.06
N SER A 736 -10.70 38.31 -2.31
CA SER A 736 -12.06 38.54 -1.77
C SER A 736 -12.17 38.10 -0.30
N GLN A 737 -11.43 37.06 0.11
CA GLN A 737 -11.20 36.72 1.52
C GLN A 737 -10.50 37.85 2.29
N ILE A 738 -9.63 38.62 1.61
CA ILE A 738 -9.01 39.84 2.15
C ILE A 738 -10.05 40.96 2.38
N LYS A 739 -11.02 41.12 1.46
CA LYS A 739 -12.05 42.17 1.55
C LYS A 739 -13.21 41.86 2.52
N SER A 740 -13.57 40.59 2.71
CA SER A 740 -14.68 40.25 3.63
C SER A 740 -14.28 40.41 5.11
N LYS A 741 -13.02 40.15 5.48
CA LYS A 741 -12.50 40.47 6.84
C LYS A 741 -12.46 41.96 7.14
N SER A 742 -12.16 42.82 6.15
CA SER A 742 -12.14 44.26 6.38
C SER A 742 -13.53 44.88 6.54
N GLN A 743 -14.60 44.18 6.14
CA GLN A 743 -15.99 44.64 6.29
C GLN A 743 -16.73 44.05 7.49
N SER A 744 -16.25 42.96 8.09
CA SER A 744 -16.83 42.38 9.33
C SER A 744 -16.10 42.82 10.60
N GLN A 745 -14.92 43.45 10.48
CA GLN A 745 -14.15 44.05 11.58
C GLN A 745 -14.23 45.59 11.65
N ILE A 746 -15.02 46.21 10.76
CA ILE A 746 -15.54 47.58 10.86
C ILE A 746 -17.00 47.48 11.28
#